data_AF-R5FF32-F1
#
_entry.id   AF-R5FF32-F1
#
_cell.length_a   1.000
_cell.length_b   1.000
_cell.length_c   1.000
_cell.angle_alpha   90.00
_cell.angle_beta   90.00
_cell.angle_gamma   90.00
#
_symmetry.space_group_name_H-M   'P 1'
#
loop_
_entity.id
_entity.type
_entity.pdbx_description
1 polymer ?
#
loop_
_entity_poly.entity_id
_entity_poly.type
_entity_poly.pdbx_seq_one_letter_code
_entity_poly.pdbx_strand_id
1 'polypeptide(L)'
;MRKALLALAALLLTATTTNAQIQKWQGENMWAKAPKTTLLTPNKAKKIQKADLADNQRIMGFYTGDELGSKDYARGLNANGTFKAGVMFTPELIGNFVGGQIVKARFAVWQNLGDTPFEVYEMDPQGNISSTPSAEGSVSAVSGTWNEVTLDKPVEIKKNYGYILCYTYQQKANQWPLAVDGDVNPGAEDPNGYGALIYGDLGEGTETWYLMSTGAGNFMIQAIVEGGSFLPEDIAIKNLSVTKMAQKGQDINYSFSIKNTGDNMPSSYALSLALDGTEVETLNTPITLTNSYQTVNGKLALPSDLTSGQHKLSVTVTSINGKTPTEGTDDDALETSFACYTASMPRQMDLVENMTSVKCTYCPYGHNVLEALSEIRPNIAWVAVHASGMGPDKFVTDESDDISNFQCSGYPSASFNRMYIDDQNLNSYGTLAVSIGYYPEYAQQAAQQFDDMLDEFDAEMPSFASVDIATKLDGNNLNIKVSGDAVDDFKQYVGDDAVVTVYLLEDGLVAPQTGASNNYVHDHVLRDVVTDNVFGDPINWTSATTYQNEFNVTLDSEWNSDNMQVVAFIGRPVIKNSTIDDVWVNNTNMVKLGASTGIDGATISSDANATEVARYTVDGRKINKPVKGINLVKMSNGKTLKVIVK
;
A
#
# COMPACT_ATOMS: atom_id res chain seq x y z
N MET A 1 -0.21 -16.80 -5.52
CA MET A 1 0.88 -17.27 -4.65
C MET A 1 0.96 -16.53 -3.30
N ARG A 2 0.13 -15.49 -3.07
CA ARG A 2 -0.01 -14.74 -1.79
C ARG A 2 -0.19 -15.58 -0.50
N LYS A 3 -0.61 -16.85 -0.55
CA LYS A 3 -0.94 -17.65 0.65
C LYS A 3 0.25 -18.32 1.35
N ALA A 4 1.41 -18.45 0.72
CA ALA A 4 2.55 -19.15 1.33
C ALA A 4 3.35 -18.27 2.31
N LEU A 5 3.44 -16.97 2.05
CA LEU A 5 4.11 -15.97 2.93
C LEU A 5 3.29 -15.65 4.19
N LEU A 6 1.95 -15.63 4.09
CA LEU A 6 1.01 -15.31 5.18
C LEU A 6 1.20 -16.19 6.44
N ALA A 7 1.63 -17.44 6.28
CA ALA A 7 1.81 -18.36 7.41
C ALA A 7 3.14 -18.16 8.17
N LEU A 8 4.21 -17.69 7.50
CA LEU A 8 5.47 -17.37 8.16
C LEU A 8 5.45 -15.97 8.78
N ALA A 9 4.84 -14.98 8.11
CA ALA A 9 4.75 -13.60 8.59
C ALA A 9 3.92 -13.47 9.89
N ALA A 10 2.78 -14.16 9.98
CA ALA A 10 1.90 -14.09 11.16
C ALA A 10 2.51 -14.73 12.42
N LEU A 11 3.39 -15.74 12.28
CA LEU A 11 4.02 -16.41 13.42
C LEU A 11 5.15 -15.59 14.05
N LEU A 12 5.85 -14.77 13.26
CA LEU A 12 6.95 -13.92 13.69
C LEU A 12 6.47 -12.64 14.40
N LEU A 13 5.43 -11.97 13.88
CA LEU A 13 4.95 -10.68 14.39
C LEU A 13 4.36 -10.73 15.81
N THR A 14 3.89 -11.90 16.27
CA THR A 14 3.27 -12.02 17.60
C THR A 14 4.27 -12.10 18.76
N ALA A 15 5.58 -12.17 18.49
CA ALA A 15 6.60 -12.32 19.54
C ALA A 15 7.93 -11.56 19.34
N THR A 16 8.15 -10.80 18.24
CA THR A 16 9.54 -10.45 17.80
C THR A 16 9.82 -9.01 17.34
N THR A 17 8.82 -8.12 17.24
CA THR A 17 9.01 -6.75 16.70
C THR A 17 8.96 -5.68 17.78
N THR A 18 9.81 -4.66 17.69
CA THR A 18 9.65 -3.42 18.46
C THR A 18 8.95 -2.37 17.62
N ASN A 19 7.84 -1.82 18.10
CA ASN A 19 7.09 -0.81 17.36
C ASN A 19 7.94 0.45 17.12
N ALA A 20 7.88 0.99 15.90
CA ALA A 20 8.54 2.23 15.52
C ALA A 20 8.19 3.37 16.49
N GLN A 21 9.18 4.24 16.77
CA GLN A 21 8.99 5.36 17.69
C GLN A 21 8.21 6.49 16.98
N ILE A 22 6.92 6.58 17.31
CA ILE A 22 5.95 7.50 16.68
C ILE A 22 6.33 8.98 16.92
N GLN A 23 6.35 9.77 15.83
CA GLN A 23 6.45 11.23 15.86
C GLN A 23 5.14 11.89 16.28
N LYS A 24 5.20 13.05 16.95
CA LYS A 24 4.00 13.86 17.26
C LYS A 24 3.81 14.94 16.19
N TRP A 25 2.71 14.91 15.45
CA TRP A 25 2.32 15.98 14.53
C TRP A 25 0.84 16.35 14.67
N GLN A 26 0.55 17.65 14.60
CA GLN A 26 -0.78 18.27 14.66
C GLN A 26 -1.21 18.72 13.26
N GLY A 27 -2.41 18.32 12.84
CA GLY A 27 -3.09 18.80 11.65
C GLY A 27 -4.60 18.72 11.86
N GLU A 28 -5.31 19.77 11.46
CA GLU A 28 -6.75 19.91 11.66
C GLU A 28 -7.54 19.04 10.67
N ASN A 29 -8.19 18.01 11.20
CA ASN A 29 -9.29 17.31 10.57
C ASN A 29 -10.52 17.45 11.48
N MET A 30 -11.71 17.61 10.90
CA MET A 30 -13.00 17.62 11.62
C MET A 30 -13.32 16.27 12.31
N TRP A 31 -12.42 15.30 12.19
CA TRP A 31 -12.42 13.98 12.80
C TRP A 31 -11.08 13.78 13.47
N ALA A 32 -11.09 13.50 14.77
CA ALA A 32 -9.84 13.23 15.49
C ALA A 32 -9.44 11.77 15.28
N LYS A 33 -8.18 11.52 14.91
CA LYS A 33 -7.59 10.20 15.11
C LYS A 33 -7.46 9.99 16.62
N ALA A 34 -7.87 8.82 17.12
CA ALA A 34 -7.79 8.54 18.55
C ALA A 34 -6.35 8.74 19.08
N PRO A 35 -6.15 9.42 20.23
CA PRO A 35 -4.87 9.41 20.94
C PRO A 35 -4.51 7.98 21.38
N LYS A 36 -3.32 7.75 21.97
CA LYS A 36 -2.78 6.43 22.39
C LYS A 36 -3.59 5.70 23.50
N THR A 37 -4.91 5.65 23.40
CA THR A 37 -5.80 4.83 24.21
C THR A 37 -5.98 3.49 23.50
N THR A 38 -5.18 2.50 23.89
CA THR A 38 -5.12 1.20 23.23
C THR A 38 -6.43 0.41 23.42
N LEU A 39 -6.98 -0.11 22.32
CA LEU A 39 -8.03 -1.12 22.37
C LEU A 39 -7.46 -2.42 22.96
N LEU A 40 -8.10 -2.94 23.99
CA LEU A 40 -7.64 -4.15 24.69
C LEU A 40 -8.31 -5.42 24.06
N THR A 41 -7.79 -6.63 24.33
CA THR A 41 -8.40 -7.94 23.95
C THR A 41 -8.64 -8.91 25.16
N PRO A 42 -9.76 -9.65 25.24
CA PRO A 42 -10.03 -10.66 26.30
C PRO A 42 -10.01 -12.15 25.86
N ASN A 43 -10.27 -13.07 26.82
CA ASN A 43 -10.46 -14.52 26.64
C ASN A 43 -11.95 -14.99 26.67
N LYS A 44 -12.31 -15.86 25.71
CA LYS A 44 -13.42 -16.85 25.56
C LYS A 44 -14.82 -16.61 26.18
N ALA A 45 -15.86 -16.68 25.33
CA ALA A 45 -17.21 -17.21 25.63
C ALA A 45 -18.10 -17.40 24.36
N LYS A 46 -19.34 -17.90 24.56
CA LYS A 46 -20.32 -18.51 23.62
C LYS A 46 -21.62 -17.69 23.39
N LYS A 47 -22.31 -18.08 22.28
CA LYS A 47 -23.76 -18.12 21.91
C LYS A 47 -24.43 -16.90 21.21
N ILE A 48 -25.29 -17.24 20.24
CA ILE A 48 -25.79 -16.43 19.09
C ILE A 48 -27.32 -16.18 19.19
N GLN A 49 -27.81 -15.02 18.72
CA GLN A 49 -29.24 -14.70 18.48
C GLN A 49 -29.44 -14.11 17.06
N LYS A 50 -30.45 -14.60 16.32
CA LYS A 50 -30.77 -14.23 14.92
C LYS A 50 -31.74 -13.04 14.85
N ALA A 51 -31.61 -12.16 13.85
CA ALA A 51 -32.59 -11.09 13.59
C ALA A 51 -33.95 -11.61 13.10
N ASP A 52 -35.03 -10.99 13.57
CA ASP A 52 -36.40 -11.24 13.14
C ASP A 52 -36.85 -10.13 12.17
N LEU A 53 -36.86 -10.44 10.87
CA LEU A 53 -37.14 -9.47 9.79
C LEU A 53 -38.51 -9.72 9.17
N ALA A 54 -39.29 -8.66 8.97
CA ALA A 54 -40.46 -8.71 8.08
C ALA A 54 -40.06 -8.81 6.61
N ASP A 55 -40.97 -9.25 5.73
CA ASP A 55 -40.70 -9.46 4.30
C ASP A 55 -40.14 -8.22 3.59
N ASN A 56 -40.56 -7.02 4.00
CA ASN A 56 -40.12 -5.73 3.45
C ASN A 56 -38.94 -5.11 4.23
N GLN A 57 -38.28 -5.86 5.11
CA GLN A 57 -37.14 -5.39 5.91
C GLN A 57 -35.82 -6.01 5.45
N ARG A 58 -34.75 -5.22 5.49
CA ARG A 58 -33.38 -5.62 5.12
C ARG A 58 -32.40 -5.11 6.16
N ILE A 59 -31.29 -5.83 6.33
CA ILE A 59 -30.20 -5.41 7.23
C ILE A 59 -29.22 -4.54 6.43
N MET A 60 -28.97 -3.33 6.92
CA MET A 60 -27.89 -2.47 6.48
C MET A 60 -26.78 -2.48 7.55
N GLY A 61 -25.56 -2.86 7.16
CA GLY A 61 -24.44 -3.04 8.07
C GLY A 61 -23.15 -3.33 7.32
N PHE A 62 -22.00 -3.01 7.91
CA PHE A 62 -20.70 -3.51 7.43
C PHE A 62 -20.63 -5.05 7.49
N TYR A 63 -21.32 -5.62 8.49
CA TYR A 63 -21.60 -7.03 8.61
C TYR A 63 -23.11 -7.25 8.76
N THR A 64 -23.70 -8.06 7.89
CA THR A 64 -25.15 -8.35 7.85
C THR A 64 -25.51 -9.75 8.35
N GLY A 65 -24.51 -10.54 8.78
CA GLY A 65 -24.72 -11.86 9.35
C GLY A 65 -25.19 -11.84 10.82
N ASP A 66 -25.47 -13.03 11.36
CA ASP A 66 -25.91 -13.21 12.75
C ASP A 66 -24.81 -13.79 13.66
N GLU A 67 -23.75 -14.34 13.09
CA GLU A 67 -22.68 -14.97 13.86
C GLU A 67 -21.96 -13.90 14.71
N LEU A 68 -21.82 -14.16 16.01
CA LEU A 68 -21.15 -13.25 16.95
C LEU A 68 -19.63 -13.42 16.93
N GLY A 69 -19.15 -14.51 16.32
CA GLY A 69 -17.74 -14.87 16.34
C GLY A 69 -17.23 -15.29 17.71
N SER A 70 -15.95 -15.05 17.94
CA SER A 70 -15.18 -15.33 19.13
C SER A 70 -14.99 -14.07 19.95
N LYS A 71 -15.14 -14.22 21.26
CA LYS A 71 -14.84 -13.16 22.23
C LYS A 71 -13.39 -12.68 22.19
N ASP A 72 -12.48 -13.43 21.56
CA ASP A 72 -11.08 -13.02 21.39
C ASP A 72 -10.94 -11.76 20.52
N TYR A 73 -11.95 -11.48 19.69
CA TYR A 73 -12.05 -10.27 18.89
C TYR A 73 -12.76 -9.12 19.62
N ALA A 74 -13.27 -9.33 20.84
CA ALA A 74 -13.90 -8.24 21.59
C ALA A 74 -12.94 -7.07 21.82
N ARG A 75 -13.51 -5.86 21.91
CA ARG A 75 -12.78 -4.60 22.03
C ARG A 75 -13.29 -3.78 23.21
N GLY A 76 -12.46 -2.85 23.67
CA GLY A 76 -12.78 -1.90 24.73
C GLY A 76 -11.63 -0.96 24.97
N LEU A 77 -11.89 0.16 25.66
CA LEU A 77 -10.91 1.21 25.90
C LEU A 77 -10.23 1.01 27.26
N ASN A 78 -8.95 1.37 27.35
CA ASN A 78 -8.25 1.50 28.63
C ASN A 78 -8.60 2.82 29.34
N ALA A 79 -9.88 3.09 29.54
CA ALA A 79 -10.40 4.29 30.17
C ALA A 79 -11.61 3.96 31.04
N ASN A 80 -11.97 4.85 31.96
CA ASN A 80 -13.24 4.79 32.68
C ASN A 80 -14.11 5.96 32.23
N GLY A 81 -15.37 5.71 31.88
CA GLY A 81 -16.28 6.78 31.48
C GLY A 81 -17.48 6.30 30.69
N THR A 82 -18.34 7.26 30.35
CA THR A 82 -19.47 7.06 29.43
C THR A 82 -19.00 7.39 28.02
N PHE A 83 -19.20 6.45 27.08
CA PHE A 83 -18.83 6.63 25.68
C PHE A 83 -19.98 6.17 24.79
N LYS A 84 -19.96 6.57 23.51
CA LYS A 84 -20.80 5.94 22.47
C LYS A 84 -19.92 5.12 21.54
N ALA A 85 -20.38 3.92 21.21
CA ALA A 85 -19.79 3.11 20.14
C ALA A 85 -20.73 3.14 18.93
N GLY A 86 -20.21 3.44 17.75
CA GLY A 86 -21.01 3.63 16.56
C GLY A 86 -20.35 3.20 15.25
N VAL A 87 -21.17 3.15 14.21
CA VAL A 87 -20.76 2.95 12.81
C VAL A 87 -21.36 4.06 11.96
N MET A 88 -20.66 4.48 10.91
CA MET A 88 -21.18 5.43 9.93
C MET A 88 -21.43 4.75 8.59
N PHE A 89 -22.68 4.83 8.11
CA PHE A 89 -23.03 4.49 6.74
C PHE A 89 -22.94 5.74 5.88
N THR A 90 -21.95 5.79 4.99
CA THR A 90 -21.73 6.88 4.05
C THR A 90 -22.73 6.81 2.88
N PRO A 91 -22.85 7.87 2.05
CA PRO A 91 -23.67 7.84 0.84
C PRO A 91 -23.42 6.63 -0.07
N GLU A 92 -22.17 6.17 -0.15
CA GLU A 92 -21.76 5.00 -0.94
C GLU A 92 -22.27 3.68 -0.36
N LEU A 93 -22.49 3.61 0.96
CA LEU A 93 -22.94 2.40 1.66
C LEU A 93 -24.46 2.27 1.74
N ILE A 94 -25.20 3.38 1.61
CA ILE A 94 -26.66 3.38 1.75
C ILE A 94 -27.41 3.04 0.45
N GLY A 95 -26.77 3.10 -0.73
CA GLY A 95 -27.28 2.67 -2.06
C GLY A 95 -28.77 2.33 -2.17
N ASN A 96 -29.09 1.03 -2.28
CA ASN A 96 -30.45 0.50 -2.44
C ASN A 96 -31.39 0.77 -1.25
N PHE A 97 -30.86 1.19 -0.10
CA PHE A 97 -31.68 1.58 1.05
C PHE A 97 -32.25 3.01 0.92
N VAL A 98 -31.78 3.82 -0.03
CA VAL A 98 -32.32 5.16 -0.29
C VAL A 98 -33.83 5.09 -0.59
N GLY A 99 -34.60 5.96 0.08
CA GLY A 99 -36.07 5.98 0.06
C GLY A 99 -36.72 5.01 1.06
N GLY A 100 -35.94 4.12 1.69
CA GLY A 100 -36.36 3.29 2.81
C GLY A 100 -36.31 4.03 4.16
N GLN A 101 -36.67 3.32 5.23
CA GLN A 101 -36.67 3.87 6.58
C GLN A 101 -35.97 2.94 7.56
N ILE A 102 -35.02 3.45 8.34
CA ILE A 102 -34.48 2.73 9.49
C ILE A 102 -35.58 2.69 10.55
N VAL A 103 -36.11 1.50 10.82
CA VAL A 103 -37.22 1.28 11.77
C VAL A 103 -36.75 0.65 13.07
N LYS A 104 -35.68 -0.14 12.99
CA LYS A 104 -35.02 -0.75 14.13
C LYS A 104 -33.50 -0.73 13.92
N ALA A 105 -32.77 -0.98 14.98
CA ALA A 105 -31.34 -1.27 14.92
C ALA A 105 -31.05 -2.48 15.80
N ARG A 106 -29.91 -3.11 15.61
CA ARG A 106 -29.38 -4.10 16.55
C ARG A 106 -27.89 -3.97 16.68
N PHE A 107 -27.38 -4.32 17.85
CA PHE A 107 -25.96 -4.26 18.14
C PHE A 107 -25.56 -5.46 19.00
N ALA A 108 -24.35 -5.96 18.76
CA ALA A 108 -23.77 -7.07 19.50
C ALA A 108 -22.72 -6.58 20.50
N VAL A 109 -22.73 -7.19 21.69
CA VAL A 109 -21.76 -6.88 22.76
C VAL A 109 -21.34 -8.16 23.47
N TRP A 110 -20.17 -8.13 24.09
CA TRP A 110 -19.60 -9.26 24.82
C TRP A 110 -19.83 -9.21 26.34
N GLN A 111 -20.43 -8.12 26.82
CA GLN A 111 -20.73 -7.88 28.22
C GLN A 111 -22.11 -7.24 28.36
N ASN A 112 -22.75 -7.48 29.50
CA ASN A 112 -23.99 -6.81 29.85
C ASN A 112 -23.69 -5.32 30.13
N LEU A 113 -24.41 -4.43 29.43
CA LEU A 113 -24.24 -2.98 29.53
C LEU A 113 -25.30 -2.30 30.41
N GLY A 114 -26.28 -3.05 30.92
CA GLY A 114 -27.44 -2.51 31.61
C GLY A 114 -28.44 -1.90 30.63
N ASP A 115 -29.11 -0.83 31.06
CA ASP A 115 -30.00 -0.05 30.20
C ASP A 115 -29.15 0.82 29.25
N THR A 116 -29.31 0.60 27.96
CA THR A 116 -28.45 1.16 26.93
C THR A 116 -29.27 1.99 25.94
N PRO A 117 -29.09 3.32 25.94
CA PRO A 117 -29.61 4.20 24.89
C PRO A 117 -28.97 3.88 23.54
N PHE A 118 -29.78 4.00 22.49
CA PHE A 118 -29.36 3.90 21.10
C PHE A 118 -29.83 5.13 20.35
N GLU A 119 -29.00 5.66 19.47
CA GLU A 119 -29.23 6.91 18.77
C GLU A 119 -28.83 6.78 17.30
N VAL A 120 -29.58 7.47 16.44
CA VAL A 120 -29.27 7.62 15.02
C VAL A 120 -29.00 9.09 14.74
N TYR A 121 -27.85 9.43 14.19
CA TYR A 121 -27.51 10.80 13.75
C TYR A 121 -27.43 10.87 12.24
N GLU A 122 -27.91 11.96 11.66
CA GLU A 122 -27.75 12.27 10.24
C GLU A 122 -26.49 13.09 10.01
N MET A 123 -25.81 12.80 8.90
CA MET A 123 -24.75 13.62 8.33
C MET A 123 -25.25 14.20 7.00
N ASP A 124 -25.21 15.52 6.86
CA ASP A 124 -25.63 16.20 5.64
C ASP A 124 -24.62 16.00 4.48
N PRO A 125 -24.98 16.35 3.23
CA PRO A 125 -24.08 16.22 2.08
C PRO A 125 -22.83 17.10 2.13
N GLN A 126 -22.72 18.00 3.10
CA GLN A 126 -21.53 18.81 3.37
C GLN A 126 -20.61 18.16 4.41
N GLY A 127 -21.00 17.01 4.98
CA GLY A 127 -20.23 16.29 5.99
C GLY A 127 -20.50 16.75 7.42
N ASN A 128 -21.51 17.58 7.67
CA ASN A 128 -21.86 18.02 9.02
C ASN A 128 -22.76 16.99 9.70
N ILE A 129 -22.36 16.53 10.88
CA ILE A 129 -23.18 15.64 11.72
C ILE A 129 -24.15 16.50 12.54
N SER A 130 -25.42 16.11 12.59
CA SER A 130 -26.42 16.75 13.44
C SER A 130 -25.99 16.76 14.91
N SER A 131 -26.21 17.87 15.61
CA SER A 131 -25.95 17.96 17.06
C SER A 131 -26.96 17.21 17.92
N THR A 132 -28.08 16.77 17.34
CA THR A 132 -29.13 15.99 18.02
C THR A 132 -29.49 14.74 17.23
N PRO A 133 -29.86 13.63 17.89
CA PRO A 133 -30.26 12.41 17.20
C PRO A 133 -31.52 12.63 16.38
N SER A 134 -31.55 12.03 15.20
CA SER A 134 -32.71 11.99 14.31
C SER A 134 -33.76 11.00 14.79
N ALA A 135 -33.36 9.92 15.48
CA ALA A 135 -34.24 9.02 16.22
C ALA A 135 -33.48 8.41 17.39
N GLU A 136 -34.22 7.95 18.39
CA GLU A 136 -33.71 7.35 19.61
C GLU A 136 -34.38 6.00 19.87
N GLY A 137 -33.73 5.17 20.68
CA GLY A 137 -34.29 3.95 21.20
C GLY A 137 -33.54 3.51 22.44
N SER A 138 -33.99 2.44 23.08
CA SER A 138 -33.25 1.86 24.19
C SER A 138 -33.48 0.36 24.29
N VAL A 139 -32.49 -0.32 24.85
CA VAL A 139 -32.61 -1.72 25.26
C VAL A 139 -32.33 -1.80 26.75
N SER A 140 -33.27 -2.38 27.48
CA SER A 140 -33.07 -2.72 28.88
C SER A 140 -32.46 -4.11 29.02
N ALA A 141 -31.62 -4.27 30.04
CA ALA A 141 -30.96 -5.53 30.36
C ALA A 141 -30.18 -6.14 29.18
N VAL A 142 -29.33 -5.32 28.54
CA VAL A 142 -28.46 -5.75 27.42
C VAL A 142 -27.71 -7.03 27.76
N SER A 143 -27.85 -8.03 26.91
CA SER A 143 -27.20 -9.33 27.06
C SER A 143 -25.88 -9.37 26.30
N GLY A 144 -24.96 -10.25 26.69
CA GLY A 144 -23.69 -10.48 25.99
C GLY A 144 -23.86 -11.24 24.67
N THR A 145 -24.71 -10.72 23.79
CA THR A 145 -24.99 -11.21 22.43
C THR A 145 -25.60 -10.06 21.60
N TRP A 146 -26.34 -10.37 20.54
CA TRP A 146 -27.12 -9.40 19.77
C TRP A 146 -28.32 -8.87 20.57
N ASN A 147 -28.54 -7.56 20.52
CA ASN A 147 -29.65 -6.88 21.16
C ASN A 147 -30.36 -6.00 20.11
N GLU A 148 -31.68 -6.10 20.03
CA GLU A 148 -32.50 -5.35 19.08
C GLU A 148 -33.17 -4.14 19.75
N VAL A 149 -33.15 -3.01 19.06
CA VAL A 149 -33.70 -1.72 19.44
C VAL A 149 -34.81 -1.37 18.46
N THR A 150 -36.01 -1.10 18.96
CA THR A 150 -37.03 -0.39 18.16
C THR A 150 -36.84 1.11 18.33
N LEU A 151 -36.77 1.84 17.22
CA LEU A 151 -36.65 3.30 17.27
C LEU A 151 -37.99 3.95 17.61
N ASP A 152 -37.95 5.08 18.31
CA ASP A 152 -39.11 5.87 18.71
C ASP A 152 -39.89 6.41 17.51
N LYS A 153 -39.19 6.64 16.39
CA LYS A 153 -39.74 6.93 15.08
C LYS A 153 -38.80 6.43 13.97
N PRO A 154 -39.34 6.10 12.78
CA PRO A 154 -38.51 5.74 11.63
C PRO A 154 -37.63 6.90 11.14
N VAL A 155 -36.44 6.58 10.61
CA VAL A 155 -35.53 7.55 9.97
C VAL A 155 -35.46 7.28 8.47
N GLU A 156 -35.91 8.24 7.65
CA GLU A 156 -35.83 8.15 6.19
C GLU A 156 -34.37 8.20 5.70
N ILE A 157 -34.00 7.27 4.82
CA ILE A 157 -32.69 7.20 4.19
C ILE A 157 -32.69 8.06 2.92
N LYS A 158 -32.00 9.19 2.98
CA LYS A 158 -31.94 10.22 1.94
C LYS A 158 -30.69 10.04 1.08
N LYS A 159 -30.85 10.27 -0.22
CA LYS A 159 -29.72 10.28 -1.16
C LYS A 159 -28.67 11.31 -0.73
N ASN A 160 -27.39 10.95 -0.80
CA ASN A 160 -26.23 11.78 -0.44
C ASN A 160 -26.08 12.13 1.04
N TYR A 161 -26.88 11.55 1.94
CA TYR A 161 -26.70 11.69 3.39
C TYR A 161 -25.86 10.53 3.95
N GLY A 162 -25.28 10.74 5.13
CA GLY A 162 -24.72 9.67 5.95
C GLY A 162 -25.50 9.46 7.24
N TYR A 163 -25.33 8.29 7.86
CA TYR A 163 -26.03 7.93 9.10
C TYR A 163 -25.08 7.30 10.11
N ILE A 164 -24.99 7.88 11.30
CA ILE A 164 -24.27 7.27 12.43
C ILE A 164 -25.27 6.54 13.30
N LEU A 165 -25.05 5.25 13.50
CA LEU A 165 -25.81 4.42 14.43
C LEU A 165 -24.91 4.11 15.62
N CYS A 166 -25.35 4.47 16.83
CA CYS A 166 -24.53 4.28 18.01
C CYS A 166 -25.33 3.92 19.27
N TYR A 167 -24.67 3.24 20.20
CA TYR A 167 -25.18 2.99 21.53
C TYR A 167 -24.26 3.57 22.60
N THR A 168 -24.86 4.04 23.69
CA THR A 168 -24.13 4.59 24.85
C THR A 168 -23.78 3.46 25.82
N TYR A 169 -22.54 3.43 26.30
CA TYR A 169 -22.10 2.40 27.24
C TYR A 169 -21.15 2.96 28.31
N GLN A 170 -21.10 2.26 29.44
CA GLN A 170 -20.14 2.53 30.51
C GLN A 170 -18.88 1.70 30.28
N GLN A 171 -17.78 2.35 29.92
CA GLN A 171 -16.48 1.72 29.85
C GLN A 171 -15.84 1.70 31.24
N LYS A 172 -15.30 0.54 31.61
CA LYS A 172 -14.32 0.42 32.69
C LYS A 172 -12.97 0.01 32.11
N ALA A 173 -11.89 0.52 32.69
CA ALA A 173 -10.54 0.15 32.29
C ALA A 173 -10.37 -1.37 32.40
N ASN A 174 -9.66 -1.98 31.44
CA ASN A 174 -9.48 -3.43 31.34
C ASN A 174 -10.80 -4.22 31.18
N GLN A 175 -11.79 -3.64 30.51
CA GLN A 175 -12.99 -4.35 30.06
C GLN A 175 -13.18 -4.24 28.54
N TRP A 176 -13.88 -5.23 28.01
CA TRP A 176 -14.01 -5.49 26.58
C TRP A 176 -15.48 -5.71 26.18
N PRO A 177 -16.30 -4.66 26.26
CA PRO A 177 -17.73 -4.79 25.99
C PRO A 177 -18.07 -4.89 24.50
N LEU A 178 -17.25 -4.34 23.61
CA LEU A 178 -17.59 -4.11 22.20
C LEU A 178 -17.38 -5.38 21.36
N ALA A 179 -18.34 -5.72 20.51
CA ALA A 179 -18.19 -6.80 19.52
C ALA A 179 -17.83 -6.25 18.14
N VAL A 180 -16.98 -6.98 17.41
CA VAL A 180 -16.51 -6.65 16.07
C VAL A 180 -16.57 -7.89 15.18
N ASP A 181 -16.66 -7.69 13.87
CA ASP A 181 -16.90 -8.75 12.88
C ASP A 181 -15.65 -9.43 12.32
N GLY A 182 -14.44 -9.04 12.70
CA GLY A 182 -13.23 -9.43 11.96
C GLY A 182 -12.93 -10.93 11.89
N ASP A 183 -13.52 -11.74 12.77
CA ASP A 183 -13.34 -13.20 12.75
C ASP A 183 -14.39 -13.94 11.89
N VAL A 184 -15.59 -13.39 11.79
CA VAL A 184 -16.71 -13.93 11.00
C VAL A 184 -16.85 -13.24 9.64
N ASN A 185 -16.18 -12.11 9.47
CA ASN A 185 -16.13 -11.28 8.27
C ASN A 185 -14.69 -10.82 7.97
N PRO A 186 -13.71 -11.75 7.88
CA PRO A 186 -12.31 -11.39 7.71
C PRO A 186 -12.07 -10.68 6.37
N GLY A 187 -11.30 -9.59 6.38
CA GLY A 187 -10.98 -8.82 5.16
C GLY A 187 -12.07 -7.80 4.77
N ALA A 188 -13.08 -7.61 5.62
CA ALA A 188 -14.16 -6.64 5.41
C ALA A 188 -13.97 -5.36 6.24
N GLU A 189 -12.77 -5.13 6.77
CA GLU A 189 -12.45 -3.94 7.54
C GLU A 189 -12.67 -2.69 6.67
N ASP A 190 -13.40 -1.70 7.18
CA ASP A 190 -13.54 -0.44 6.47
C ASP A 190 -12.22 0.34 6.52
N PRO A 191 -11.54 0.60 5.39
CA PRO A 191 -10.23 1.24 5.37
C PRO A 191 -10.28 2.70 5.86
N ASN A 192 -11.47 3.31 5.86
CA ASN A 192 -11.68 4.69 6.28
C ASN A 192 -11.99 4.83 7.79
N GLY A 193 -12.18 3.72 8.51
CA GLY A 193 -12.46 3.71 9.95
C GLY A 193 -13.93 3.98 10.33
N TYR A 194 -14.83 4.16 9.36
CA TYR A 194 -16.27 4.40 9.59
C TYR A 194 -16.99 3.19 10.18
N GLY A 195 -16.41 2.00 10.03
CA GLY A 195 -16.87 0.78 10.68
C GLY A 195 -16.60 0.72 12.19
N ALA A 196 -15.83 1.65 12.77
CA ALA A 196 -15.56 1.67 14.22
C ALA A 196 -15.37 3.10 14.75
N LEU A 197 -16.43 3.68 15.30
CA LEU A 197 -16.46 5.05 15.83
C LEU A 197 -16.65 5.06 17.35
N ILE A 198 -15.88 5.91 18.03
CA ILE A 198 -16.10 6.20 19.46
C ILE A 198 -16.40 7.68 19.64
N TYR A 199 -17.46 8.00 20.38
CA TYR A 199 -17.74 9.37 20.85
C TYR A 199 -17.48 9.49 22.35
N GLY A 200 -16.77 10.55 22.75
CA GLY A 200 -16.52 10.91 24.15
C GLY A 200 -15.23 11.71 24.28
N ASP A 201 -14.74 11.91 25.50
CA ASP A 201 -13.41 12.51 25.73
C ASP A 201 -12.37 11.39 25.95
N LEU A 202 -11.45 11.22 25.00
CA LEU A 202 -10.38 10.23 25.07
C LEU A 202 -9.08 10.77 25.73
N GLY A 203 -9.19 11.82 26.54
CA GLY A 203 -8.07 12.44 27.26
C GLY A 203 -7.57 13.74 26.63
N GLU A 204 -8.32 14.30 25.68
CA GLU A 204 -8.00 15.53 24.95
C GLU A 204 -8.85 16.73 25.44
N GLY A 205 -9.73 16.52 26.42
CA GLY A 205 -10.52 17.59 27.05
C GLY A 205 -11.70 18.08 26.22
N THR A 206 -12.05 17.37 25.14
CA THR A 206 -13.21 17.67 24.28
C THR A 206 -13.93 16.38 23.91
N GLU A 207 -15.27 16.41 23.90
CA GLU A 207 -16.07 15.30 23.39
C GLU A 207 -16.19 15.42 21.87
N THR A 208 -15.76 14.39 21.15
CA THR A 208 -15.86 14.34 19.69
C THR A 208 -15.94 12.89 19.18
N TRP A 209 -16.19 12.72 17.88
CA TRP A 209 -16.10 11.43 17.21
C TRP A 209 -14.65 11.12 16.84
N TYR A 210 -14.22 9.92 17.19
CA TYR A 210 -12.92 9.37 16.85
C TYR A 210 -13.08 8.17 15.91
N LEU A 211 -12.28 8.18 14.83
CA LEU A 211 -12.10 7.03 13.96
C LEU A 211 -11.15 6.05 14.64
N MET A 212 -11.62 4.83 14.87
CA MET A 212 -10.80 3.75 15.42
C MET A 212 -10.24 2.89 14.28
N SER A 213 -9.09 2.26 14.50
CA SER A 213 -8.58 1.25 13.56
C SER A 213 -9.55 0.07 13.49
N THR A 214 -9.93 -0.28 12.27
CA THR A 214 -10.81 -1.41 11.95
C THR A 214 -10.06 -2.71 11.73
N GLY A 215 -8.73 -2.78 11.95
CA GLY A 215 -7.91 -4.01 11.77
C GLY A 215 -8.32 -5.22 12.65
N ALA A 216 -9.37 -5.05 13.45
CA ALA A 216 -10.05 -6.04 14.26
C ALA A 216 -11.41 -6.49 13.71
N GLY A 217 -11.88 -5.86 12.63
CA GLY A 217 -13.26 -5.78 12.21
C GLY A 217 -13.96 -4.46 12.58
N ASN A 218 -15.12 -4.27 11.97
CA ASN A 218 -16.09 -3.22 12.21
C ASN A 218 -16.95 -3.56 13.45
N PHE A 219 -17.44 -2.56 14.18
CA PHE A 219 -18.42 -2.79 15.25
C PHE A 219 -19.66 -3.47 14.69
N MET A 220 -20.11 -4.51 15.38
CA MET A 220 -21.30 -5.28 15.00
C MET A 220 -22.58 -4.49 15.31
N ILE A 221 -22.85 -3.47 14.49
CA ILE A 221 -24.05 -2.62 14.53
C ILE A 221 -24.74 -2.70 13.18
N GLN A 222 -26.05 -2.96 13.22
CA GLN A 222 -26.90 -3.19 12.06
C GLN A 222 -28.13 -2.28 12.15
N ALA A 223 -28.46 -1.60 11.06
CA ALA A 223 -29.79 -1.02 10.84
C ALA A 223 -30.72 -2.10 10.27
N ILE A 224 -31.98 -2.10 10.69
CA ILE A 224 -33.07 -2.81 10.03
C ILE A 224 -33.89 -1.76 9.30
N VAL A 225 -33.83 -1.82 7.98
CA VAL A 225 -34.44 -0.85 7.08
C VAL A 225 -35.69 -1.46 6.47
N GLU A 226 -36.80 -0.73 6.54
CA GLU A 226 -38.05 -1.05 5.87
C GLU A 226 -38.12 -0.30 4.53
N GLY A 227 -38.42 -1.01 3.44
CA GLY A 227 -38.46 -0.43 2.09
C GLY A 227 -37.07 -0.25 1.47
N GLY A 228 -36.93 0.79 0.63
CA GLY A 228 -35.78 0.96 -0.26
C GLY A 228 -36.11 0.59 -1.71
N SER A 229 -35.10 0.62 -2.56
CA SER A 229 -35.20 0.38 -4.01
C SER A 229 -34.54 -0.96 -4.38
N PHE A 230 -34.87 -2.03 -3.66
CA PHE A 230 -34.34 -3.36 -3.94
C PHE A 230 -35.01 -3.98 -5.16
N LEU A 231 -34.20 -4.41 -6.11
CA LEU A 231 -34.69 -5.13 -7.28
C LEU A 231 -34.82 -6.63 -6.96
N PRO A 232 -35.71 -7.36 -7.65
CA PRO A 232 -35.83 -8.80 -7.48
C PRO A 232 -34.53 -9.57 -7.73
N GLU A 233 -33.71 -9.11 -8.66
CA GLU A 233 -32.44 -9.72 -9.07
C GLU A 233 -31.46 -8.57 -9.30
N ASP A 234 -30.32 -8.58 -8.59
CA ASP A 234 -29.34 -7.50 -8.66
C ASP A 234 -27.98 -8.00 -8.14
N ILE A 235 -26.89 -7.54 -8.74
CA ILE A 235 -25.52 -7.93 -8.39
C ILE A 235 -24.69 -6.67 -8.27
N ALA A 236 -23.87 -6.58 -7.22
CA ALA A 236 -22.91 -5.51 -7.08
C ALA A 236 -21.48 -6.05 -7.23
N ILE A 237 -20.65 -5.33 -7.98
CA ILE A 237 -19.21 -5.55 -8.05
C ILE A 237 -18.41 -4.33 -7.55
N LYS A 238 -17.26 -4.57 -6.91
CA LYS A 238 -16.30 -3.51 -6.53
C LYS A 238 -14.85 -4.00 -6.52
N ASN A 239 -13.92 -3.07 -6.32
CA ASN A 239 -12.49 -3.34 -6.05
C ASN A 239 -11.78 -4.16 -7.15
N LEU A 240 -11.93 -3.78 -8.43
CA LEU A 240 -11.17 -4.40 -9.52
C LEU A 240 -9.68 -4.05 -9.41
N SER A 241 -8.84 -5.06 -9.28
CA SER A 241 -7.38 -4.98 -9.27
C SER A 241 -6.81 -5.85 -10.38
N VAL A 242 -5.70 -5.41 -10.97
CA VAL A 242 -5.02 -6.07 -12.08
C VAL A 242 -3.50 -5.96 -11.91
N THR A 243 -2.74 -6.88 -12.52
CA THR A 243 -1.29 -6.72 -12.69
C THR A 243 -0.97 -5.35 -13.30
N LYS A 244 -0.15 -4.52 -12.63
CA LYS A 244 0.15 -3.14 -13.04
C LYS A 244 0.92 -3.04 -14.35
N MET A 245 1.95 -3.88 -14.53
CA MET A 245 2.80 -3.92 -15.73
C MET A 245 2.83 -5.35 -16.28
N ALA A 246 2.54 -5.53 -17.57
CA ALA A 246 2.45 -6.85 -18.19
C ALA A 246 3.16 -6.89 -19.54
N GLN A 247 3.96 -7.92 -19.78
CA GLN A 247 4.55 -8.11 -21.10
C GLN A 247 3.47 -8.59 -22.08
N LYS A 248 3.42 -8.06 -23.30
CA LYS A 248 2.47 -8.53 -24.32
C LYS A 248 2.55 -10.04 -24.53
N GLY A 249 1.41 -10.68 -24.75
CA GLY A 249 1.31 -12.13 -24.91
C GLY A 249 1.49 -12.96 -23.63
N GLN A 250 1.70 -12.33 -22.47
CA GLN A 250 1.71 -13.02 -21.17
C GLN A 250 0.35 -12.93 -20.46
N ASP A 251 0.16 -13.78 -19.45
CA ASP A 251 -1.01 -13.72 -18.59
C ASP A 251 -0.91 -12.52 -17.62
N ILE A 252 -2.01 -11.83 -17.42
CA ILE A 252 -2.23 -10.94 -16.27
C ILE A 252 -3.11 -11.62 -15.24
N ASN A 253 -2.93 -11.24 -13.97
CA ASN A 253 -3.85 -11.63 -12.90
C ASN A 253 -4.84 -10.48 -12.65
N TYR A 254 -6.10 -10.82 -12.38
CA TYR A 254 -7.11 -9.86 -11.94
C TYR A 254 -7.89 -10.40 -10.74
N SER A 255 -8.48 -9.48 -9.96
CA SER A 255 -9.35 -9.78 -8.84
C SER A 255 -10.41 -8.70 -8.68
N PHE A 256 -11.63 -9.09 -8.29
CA PHE A 256 -12.70 -8.15 -7.90
C PHE A 256 -13.60 -8.78 -6.84
N SER A 257 -14.36 -7.95 -6.13
CA SER A 257 -15.37 -8.39 -5.15
C SER A 257 -16.76 -8.37 -5.79
N ILE A 258 -17.58 -9.37 -5.51
CA ILE A 258 -18.95 -9.51 -6.02
C ILE A 258 -19.91 -9.96 -4.90
N LYS A 259 -21.17 -9.50 -4.93
CA LYS A 259 -22.26 -10.00 -4.07
C LYS A 259 -23.61 -9.93 -4.77
N ASN A 260 -24.59 -10.64 -4.23
CA ASN A 260 -26.00 -10.39 -4.53
C ASN A 260 -26.51 -9.18 -3.73
N THR A 261 -27.18 -8.27 -4.41
CA THR A 261 -27.90 -7.12 -3.82
C THR A 261 -29.41 -7.20 -4.02
N GLY A 262 -29.88 -8.15 -4.85
CA GLY A 262 -31.29 -8.36 -5.12
C GLY A 262 -31.99 -9.20 -4.06
N ASP A 263 -33.32 -9.19 -4.10
CA ASP A 263 -34.14 -9.96 -3.16
C ASP A 263 -34.02 -11.48 -3.35
N ASN A 264 -33.77 -11.93 -4.59
CA ASN A 264 -33.62 -13.33 -4.93
C ASN A 264 -32.16 -13.64 -5.26
N MET A 265 -31.64 -14.69 -4.62
CA MET A 265 -30.31 -15.19 -4.93
C MET A 265 -30.25 -15.69 -6.40
N PRO A 266 -29.38 -15.14 -7.26
CA PRO A 266 -29.25 -15.60 -8.63
C PRO A 266 -28.81 -17.08 -8.70
N SER A 267 -29.47 -17.86 -9.55
CA SER A 267 -29.08 -19.25 -9.83
C SER A 267 -27.95 -19.34 -10.86
N SER A 268 -27.84 -18.32 -11.71
CA SER A 268 -26.78 -18.14 -12.70
C SER A 268 -26.63 -16.66 -13.03
N TYR A 269 -25.42 -16.27 -13.43
CA TYR A 269 -25.11 -14.95 -13.94
C TYR A 269 -23.90 -15.01 -14.88
N ALA A 270 -23.73 -14.00 -15.71
CA ALA A 270 -22.62 -13.87 -16.64
C ALA A 270 -21.95 -12.51 -16.48
N LEU A 271 -20.62 -12.51 -16.50
CA LEU A 271 -19.79 -11.30 -16.49
C LEU A 271 -18.99 -11.24 -17.80
N SER A 272 -18.88 -10.07 -18.40
CA SER A 272 -17.99 -9.81 -19.52
C SER A 272 -16.69 -9.23 -19.00
N LEU A 273 -15.56 -9.79 -19.38
CA LEU A 273 -14.26 -9.15 -19.30
C LEU A 273 -13.95 -8.50 -20.65
N ALA A 274 -13.62 -7.22 -20.63
CA ALA A 274 -13.26 -6.49 -21.83
C ALA A 274 -11.89 -5.83 -21.70
N LEU A 275 -11.10 -5.93 -22.78
CA LEU A 275 -9.85 -5.22 -22.95
C LEU A 275 -10.09 -4.04 -23.89
N ASP A 276 -9.87 -2.82 -23.40
CA ASP A 276 -10.16 -1.56 -24.10
C ASP A 276 -11.59 -1.51 -24.69
N GLY A 277 -12.57 -2.00 -23.91
CA GLY A 277 -13.97 -2.06 -24.30
C GLY A 277 -14.34 -3.18 -25.29
N THR A 278 -13.38 -4.00 -25.71
CA THR A 278 -13.64 -5.20 -26.53
C THR A 278 -13.71 -6.44 -25.64
N GLU A 279 -14.83 -7.15 -25.65
CA GLU A 279 -14.99 -8.39 -24.88
C GLU A 279 -13.92 -9.42 -25.30
N VAL A 280 -13.21 -9.95 -24.32
CA VAL A 280 -12.16 -10.97 -24.47
C VAL A 280 -12.53 -12.28 -23.81
N GLU A 281 -13.38 -12.26 -22.78
CA GLU A 281 -13.79 -13.45 -22.05
C GLU A 281 -15.17 -13.26 -21.40
N THR A 282 -15.97 -14.32 -21.35
CA THR A 282 -17.22 -14.36 -20.57
C THR A 282 -17.06 -15.30 -19.37
N LEU A 283 -17.23 -14.79 -18.17
CA LEU A 283 -17.23 -15.58 -16.94
C LEU A 283 -18.67 -16.00 -16.60
N ASN A 284 -18.96 -17.29 -16.71
CA ASN A 284 -20.28 -17.83 -16.38
C ASN A 284 -20.30 -18.33 -14.94
N THR A 285 -20.92 -17.56 -14.05
CA THR A 285 -21.13 -17.90 -12.62
C THR A 285 -19.81 -18.38 -11.96
N PRO A 286 -18.73 -17.55 -11.96
CA PRO A 286 -17.41 -17.98 -11.51
C PRO A 286 -17.37 -18.45 -10.06
N ILE A 287 -18.31 -17.96 -9.23
CA ILE A 287 -18.53 -18.41 -7.86
C ILE A 287 -20.03 -18.48 -7.53
N THR A 288 -20.41 -19.28 -6.54
CA THR A 288 -21.75 -19.20 -5.94
C THR A 288 -21.89 -17.91 -5.14
N LEU A 289 -22.86 -17.07 -5.50
CA LEU A 289 -23.10 -15.80 -4.84
C LEU A 289 -23.65 -15.96 -3.42
N THR A 290 -23.37 -14.95 -2.61
CA THR A 290 -23.98 -14.71 -1.31
C THR A 290 -24.38 -13.24 -1.21
N ASN A 291 -25.07 -12.86 -0.13
CA ASN A 291 -25.39 -11.46 0.16
C ASN A 291 -24.19 -10.69 0.75
N SER A 292 -23.04 -11.35 0.91
CA SER A 292 -21.78 -10.77 1.35
C SER A 292 -20.79 -10.71 0.19
N TYR A 293 -19.87 -9.74 0.22
CA TYR A 293 -18.82 -9.66 -0.79
C TYR A 293 -17.91 -10.87 -0.74
N GLN A 294 -17.68 -11.46 -1.91
CA GLN A 294 -16.75 -12.57 -2.12
C GLN A 294 -15.76 -12.16 -3.21
N THR A 295 -14.51 -12.59 -3.09
CA THR A 295 -13.46 -12.29 -4.07
C THR A 295 -13.45 -13.31 -5.20
N VAL A 296 -13.57 -12.83 -6.44
CA VAL A 296 -13.27 -13.59 -7.66
C VAL A 296 -11.83 -13.30 -8.06
N ASN A 297 -11.05 -14.34 -8.33
CA ASN A 297 -9.69 -14.23 -8.86
C ASN A 297 -9.64 -14.92 -10.23
N GLY A 298 -8.89 -14.35 -11.17
CA GLY A 298 -8.69 -14.98 -12.47
C GLY A 298 -7.41 -14.56 -13.16
N LYS A 299 -7.20 -15.16 -14.33
CA LYS A 299 -6.08 -14.87 -15.21
C LYS A 299 -6.62 -14.58 -16.60
N LEU A 300 -6.08 -13.57 -17.26
CA LEU A 300 -6.40 -13.25 -18.64
C LEU A 300 -5.12 -13.30 -19.47
N ALA A 301 -5.12 -14.09 -20.54
CA ALA A 301 -4.02 -14.12 -21.50
C ALA A 301 -4.09 -12.87 -22.39
N LEU A 302 -3.05 -12.03 -22.37
CA LEU A 302 -3.02 -10.85 -23.24
C LEU A 302 -2.82 -11.26 -24.70
N PRO A 303 -3.47 -10.58 -25.67
CA PRO A 303 -3.19 -10.78 -27.08
C PRO A 303 -1.70 -10.56 -27.40
N SER A 304 -1.12 -11.39 -28.27
CA SER A 304 0.29 -11.26 -28.65
C SER A 304 0.58 -10.06 -29.56
N ASP A 305 -0.47 -9.53 -30.18
CA ASP A 305 -0.49 -8.32 -31.00
C ASP A 305 -0.98 -7.08 -30.22
N LEU A 306 -1.21 -7.19 -28.91
CA LEU A 306 -1.53 -6.05 -28.06
C LEU A 306 -0.42 -5.00 -28.19
N THR A 307 -0.84 -3.75 -28.37
CA THR A 307 0.07 -2.63 -28.49
C THR A 307 0.79 -2.37 -27.17
N SER A 308 1.93 -1.71 -27.26
CA SER A 308 2.60 -1.15 -26.10
C SER A 308 1.81 0.05 -25.57
N GLY A 309 1.77 0.23 -24.25
CA GLY A 309 1.19 1.41 -23.61
C GLY A 309 0.14 1.09 -22.55
N GLN A 310 -0.66 2.09 -22.19
CA GLN A 310 -1.73 1.96 -21.21
C GLN A 310 -2.96 1.27 -21.83
N HIS A 311 -3.50 0.30 -21.12
CA HIS A 311 -4.68 -0.48 -21.48
C HIS A 311 -5.66 -0.56 -20.32
N LYS A 312 -6.93 -0.78 -20.63
CA LYS A 312 -8.02 -0.88 -19.65
C LYS A 312 -8.59 -2.28 -19.62
N LEU A 313 -8.68 -2.84 -18.42
CA LEU A 313 -9.45 -4.05 -18.16
C LEU A 313 -10.74 -3.63 -17.46
N SER A 314 -11.88 -4.08 -17.99
CA SER A 314 -13.17 -3.92 -17.34
C SER A 314 -13.85 -5.25 -17.10
N VAL A 315 -14.69 -5.28 -16.06
CA VAL A 315 -15.63 -6.36 -15.78
C VAL A 315 -17.04 -5.77 -15.73
N THR A 316 -18.00 -6.43 -16.34
CA THR A 316 -19.40 -5.97 -16.37
C THR A 316 -20.38 -7.12 -16.21
N VAL A 317 -21.39 -6.96 -15.36
CA VAL A 317 -22.52 -7.90 -15.26
C VAL A 317 -23.36 -7.79 -16.52
N THR A 318 -23.48 -8.89 -17.27
CA THR A 318 -24.18 -8.90 -18.57
C THR A 318 -25.50 -9.67 -18.53
N SER A 319 -25.63 -10.63 -17.62
CA SER A 319 -26.88 -11.35 -17.42
C SER A 319 -27.03 -11.85 -15.98
N ILE A 320 -28.25 -11.80 -15.46
CA ILE A 320 -28.69 -12.47 -14.24
C ILE A 320 -29.84 -13.39 -14.61
N ASN A 321 -29.72 -14.69 -14.31
CA ASN A 321 -30.68 -15.74 -14.69
C ASN A 321 -31.12 -15.68 -16.17
N GLY A 322 -30.18 -15.35 -17.07
CA GLY A 322 -30.41 -15.28 -18.52
C GLY A 322 -31.08 -13.99 -19.01
N LYS A 323 -31.23 -12.97 -18.17
CA LYS A 323 -31.75 -11.65 -18.54
C LYS A 323 -30.69 -10.58 -18.34
N THR A 324 -30.60 -9.65 -19.27
CA THR A 324 -29.75 -8.46 -19.12
C THR A 324 -30.34 -7.53 -18.08
N PRO A 325 -29.57 -7.11 -17.04
CA PRO A 325 -30.00 -6.07 -16.11
C PRO A 325 -30.30 -4.76 -16.86
N THR A 326 -31.40 -4.11 -16.53
CA THR A 326 -31.81 -2.81 -17.11
C THR A 326 -32.07 -1.73 -16.06
N GLU A 327 -32.02 -2.10 -14.79
CA GLU A 327 -32.24 -1.27 -13.60
C GLU A 327 -31.18 -1.67 -12.57
N GLY A 328 -30.81 -0.79 -11.64
CA GLY A 328 -29.82 -1.10 -10.60
C GLY A 328 -28.37 -1.17 -11.08
N THR A 329 -28.09 -0.83 -12.34
CA THR A 329 -26.80 -1.12 -12.99
C THR A 329 -25.64 -0.18 -12.62
N ASP A 330 -25.77 0.63 -11.56
CA ASP A 330 -24.77 1.64 -11.18
C ASP A 330 -23.49 0.97 -10.62
N ASP A 331 -23.60 -0.25 -10.08
CA ASP A 331 -22.53 -1.07 -9.51
C ASP A 331 -22.29 -2.38 -10.28
N ASP A 332 -22.78 -2.46 -11.52
CA ASP A 332 -22.63 -3.62 -12.41
C ASP A 332 -21.33 -3.60 -13.23
N ALA A 333 -20.57 -2.50 -13.21
CA ALA A 333 -19.39 -2.32 -14.05
C ALA A 333 -18.20 -1.71 -13.29
N LEU A 334 -17.00 -2.26 -13.52
CA LEU A 334 -15.73 -1.72 -13.02
C LEU A 334 -14.72 -1.65 -14.15
N GLU A 335 -13.82 -0.69 -14.07
CA GLU A 335 -12.68 -0.56 -14.98
C GLU A 335 -11.43 -0.17 -14.20
N THR A 336 -10.29 -0.71 -14.59
CA THR A 336 -8.98 -0.32 -14.08
C THR A 336 -7.94 -0.35 -15.21
N SER A 337 -6.79 0.28 -15.00
CA SER A 337 -5.73 0.40 -16.01
C SER A 337 -4.49 -0.43 -15.66
N PHE A 338 -3.79 -0.87 -16.69
CA PHE A 338 -2.46 -1.48 -16.60
C PHE A 338 -1.61 -1.07 -17.80
N ALA A 339 -0.29 -1.16 -17.70
CA ALA A 339 0.59 -0.95 -18.85
C ALA A 339 1.01 -2.28 -19.48
N CYS A 340 0.88 -2.37 -20.81
CA CYS A 340 1.47 -3.43 -21.59
C CYS A 340 2.83 -3.01 -22.13
N TYR A 341 3.88 -3.80 -21.87
CA TYR A 341 5.22 -3.53 -22.38
C TYR A 341 5.74 -4.60 -23.34
N THR A 342 6.69 -4.20 -24.19
CA THR A 342 7.30 -5.11 -25.19
C THR A 342 8.74 -5.46 -24.88
N ALA A 343 9.46 -4.54 -24.24
CA ALA A 343 10.83 -4.71 -23.80
C ALA A 343 10.99 -4.10 -22.40
N SER A 344 11.94 -4.64 -21.65
CA SER A 344 12.41 -4.10 -20.38
C SER A 344 13.93 -4.11 -20.36
N MET A 345 14.50 -3.42 -19.38
CA MET A 345 15.92 -3.39 -19.09
C MET A 345 16.21 -4.19 -17.81
N PRO A 346 17.44 -4.68 -17.59
CA PRO A 346 17.82 -5.27 -16.32
C PRO A 346 17.67 -4.27 -15.16
N ARG A 347 17.13 -4.73 -14.03
CA ARG A 347 17.27 -4.05 -12.74
C ARG A 347 18.75 -4.01 -12.38
N GLN A 348 19.30 -2.82 -12.19
CA GLN A 348 20.72 -2.65 -11.84
C GLN A 348 20.92 -2.74 -10.33
N MET A 349 20.12 -1.97 -9.58
CA MET A 349 20.03 -2.03 -8.13
C MET A 349 18.63 -1.69 -7.65
N ASP A 350 18.28 -2.16 -6.46
CA ASP A 350 17.12 -1.72 -5.69
C ASP A 350 17.48 -0.55 -4.79
N LEU A 351 16.67 0.50 -4.77
CA LEU A 351 16.82 1.61 -3.82
C LEU A 351 16.22 1.21 -2.47
N VAL A 352 17.00 1.39 -1.40
CA VAL A 352 16.51 1.25 -0.01
C VAL A 352 16.76 2.56 0.73
N GLU A 353 15.72 3.37 0.89
CA GLU A 353 15.80 4.62 1.67
C GLU A 353 15.42 4.30 3.12
N ASN A 354 16.40 4.37 4.02
CA ASN A 354 16.25 4.07 5.44
C ASN A 354 16.13 5.36 6.26
N MET A 355 14.96 5.57 6.85
CA MET A 355 14.68 6.70 7.73
C MET A 355 15.12 6.37 9.17
N THR A 356 16.08 7.14 9.67
CA THR A 356 16.79 6.87 10.93
C THR A 356 17.08 8.15 11.73
N SER A 357 17.60 7.97 12.95
CA SER A 357 18.10 9.08 13.77
C SER A 357 19.09 8.58 14.83
N VAL A 358 20.10 9.40 15.16
CA VAL A 358 21.01 9.17 16.31
C VAL A 358 20.28 9.12 17.64
N LYS A 359 19.04 9.64 17.71
CA LYS A 359 18.20 9.64 18.92
C LYS A 359 17.25 8.44 19.03
N CYS A 360 17.11 7.66 17.97
CA CYS A 360 16.21 6.53 17.88
C CYS A 360 16.82 5.29 18.56
N THR A 361 16.20 4.83 19.65
CA THR A 361 16.72 3.69 20.44
C THR A 361 16.75 2.38 19.65
N TYR A 362 15.81 2.21 18.71
CA TYR A 362 15.65 0.96 17.96
C TYR A 362 16.28 1.00 16.56
N CYS A 363 16.83 2.13 16.13
CA CYS A 363 17.44 2.22 14.80
C CYS A 363 18.64 1.29 14.58
N PRO A 364 19.48 0.98 15.59
CA PRO A 364 20.48 -0.08 15.47
C PRO A 364 19.91 -1.46 15.08
N TYR A 365 18.66 -1.76 15.45
CA TYR A 365 18.00 -3.01 15.06
C TYR A 365 17.63 -3.01 13.58
N GLY A 366 17.17 -1.87 13.06
CA GLY A 366 16.95 -1.70 11.62
C GLY A 366 18.24 -1.82 10.83
N HIS A 367 19.34 -1.26 11.32
CA HIS A 367 20.64 -1.39 10.66
C HIS A 367 21.09 -2.86 10.57
N ASN A 368 20.92 -3.67 11.63
CA ASN A 368 21.21 -5.11 11.55
C ASN A 368 20.39 -5.84 10.47
N VAL A 369 19.13 -5.46 10.26
CA VAL A 369 18.27 -6.04 9.20
C VAL A 369 18.79 -5.66 7.82
N LEU A 370 19.18 -4.41 7.63
CA LEU A 370 19.67 -3.92 6.33
C LEU A 370 21.10 -4.41 6.03
N GLU A 371 21.94 -4.60 7.04
CA GLU A 371 23.23 -5.31 6.91
C GLU A 371 23.00 -6.76 6.46
N ALA A 372 22.10 -7.48 7.12
CA ALA A 372 21.71 -8.84 6.74
C ALA A 372 21.12 -8.89 5.32
N LEU A 373 20.29 -7.93 4.94
CA LEU A 373 19.74 -7.82 3.58
C LEU A 373 20.85 -7.58 2.56
N SER A 374 21.82 -6.71 2.86
CA SER A 374 22.97 -6.43 1.98
C SER A 374 23.86 -7.67 1.76
N GLU A 375 23.95 -8.57 2.74
CA GLU A 375 24.71 -9.83 2.62
C GLU A 375 24.05 -10.80 1.63
N ILE A 376 22.72 -10.86 1.60
CA ILE A 376 21.96 -11.79 0.73
C ILE A 376 21.59 -11.17 -0.62
N ARG A 377 21.39 -9.86 -0.68
CA ARG A 377 21.11 -9.06 -1.88
C ARG A 377 22.16 -7.96 -2.05
N PRO A 378 23.28 -8.24 -2.75
CA PRO A 378 24.37 -7.28 -2.92
C PRO A 378 24.03 -6.13 -3.88
N ASN A 379 22.91 -6.19 -4.61
CA ASN A 379 22.48 -5.19 -5.58
C ASN A 379 21.46 -4.22 -4.97
N ILE A 380 21.68 -3.77 -3.73
CA ILE A 380 20.89 -2.68 -3.14
C ILE A 380 21.74 -1.41 -3.01
N ALA A 381 21.10 -0.26 -3.21
CA ALA A 381 21.62 1.05 -2.86
C ALA A 381 20.93 1.49 -1.57
N TRP A 382 21.54 1.14 -0.43
CA TRP A 382 21.07 1.59 0.88
C TRP A 382 21.47 3.05 1.10
N VAL A 383 20.50 3.89 1.43
CA VAL A 383 20.64 5.30 1.78
C VAL A 383 20.12 5.51 3.21
N ALA A 384 20.99 5.88 4.15
CA ALA A 384 20.60 6.23 5.51
C ALA A 384 20.22 7.72 5.60
N VAL A 385 18.91 7.98 5.64
CA VAL A 385 18.31 9.31 5.76
C VAL A 385 18.12 9.64 7.24
N HIS A 386 19.09 10.36 7.80
CA HIS A 386 19.01 10.89 9.16
C HIS A 386 18.07 12.09 9.22
N ALA A 387 17.05 12.05 10.08
CA ALA A 387 16.02 13.10 10.14
C ALA A 387 15.76 13.61 11.58
N SER A 388 15.27 14.84 11.69
CA SER A 388 15.18 15.63 12.93
C SER A 388 13.98 15.29 13.82
N GLY A 389 13.06 14.44 13.34
CA GLY A 389 11.80 14.09 14.02
C GLY A 389 11.94 13.48 15.43
N MET A 390 13.15 13.09 15.86
CA MET A 390 13.45 12.60 17.21
C MET A 390 14.39 13.50 18.02
N GLY A 391 14.56 14.74 17.57
CA GLY A 391 15.44 15.74 18.17
C GLY A 391 16.74 15.94 17.38
N PRO A 392 17.71 16.70 17.93
CA PRO A 392 18.91 17.09 17.22
C PRO A 392 19.74 15.88 16.79
N ASP A 393 20.05 15.82 15.51
CA ASP A 393 20.87 14.81 14.86
C ASP A 393 21.87 15.53 13.95
N LYS A 394 23.15 15.17 14.06
CA LYS A 394 24.26 15.85 13.37
C LYS A 394 24.42 15.45 11.90
N PHE A 395 23.69 14.44 11.46
CA PHE A 395 23.72 13.93 10.09
C PHE A 395 22.50 14.35 9.26
N VAL A 396 21.60 15.15 9.83
CA VAL A 396 20.48 15.76 9.11
C VAL A 396 21.01 16.72 8.06
N THR A 397 20.51 16.57 6.83
CA THR A 397 20.69 17.53 5.72
C THR A 397 19.45 18.42 5.59
N ASP A 398 19.53 19.50 4.81
CA ASP A 398 18.40 20.40 4.59
C ASP A 398 17.19 19.69 3.96
N GLU A 399 17.43 18.61 3.21
CA GLU A 399 16.41 17.84 2.46
C GLU A 399 15.92 16.59 3.19
N SER A 400 16.70 16.09 4.14
CA SER A 400 16.46 14.80 4.80
C SER A 400 15.10 14.72 5.52
N ASP A 401 14.63 15.84 6.08
CA ASP A 401 13.32 15.93 6.71
C ASP A 401 12.19 15.86 5.70
N ASP A 402 12.33 16.47 4.51
CA ASP A 402 11.32 16.39 3.46
C ASP A 402 11.16 14.95 2.94
N ILE A 403 12.28 14.25 2.73
CA ILE A 403 12.29 12.82 2.36
C ILE A 403 11.60 12.00 3.46
N SER A 404 11.99 12.18 4.72
CA SER A 404 11.44 11.40 5.83
C SER A 404 9.94 11.65 6.05
N ASN A 405 9.52 12.92 6.04
CA ASN A 405 8.13 13.32 6.25
C ASN A 405 7.21 12.82 5.13
N PHE A 406 7.71 12.73 3.90
CA PHE A 406 6.96 12.16 2.80
C PHE A 406 6.75 10.64 2.98
N GLN A 407 7.76 9.92 3.48
CA GLN A 407 7.77 8.46 3.38
C GLN A 407 7.31 7.71 4.64
N CYS A 408 7.43 8.27 5.84
CA CYS A 408 7.24 7.49 7.07
C CYS A 408 6.58 8.28 8.22
N SER A 409 6.12 7.54 9.24
CA SER A 409 5.56 8.10 10.48
C SER A 409 6.38 7.81 11.74
N GLY A 410 7.54 7.15 11.59
CA GLY A 410 8.40 6.76 12.72
C GLY A 410 9.67 6.03 12.28
N TYR A 411 10.59 5.87 13.23
CA TYR A 411 11.91 5.25 12.99
C TYR A 411 12.12 4.00 13.86
N PRO A 412 12.94 3.02 13.41
CA PRO A 412 13.49 2.93 12.05
C PRO A 412 12.45 2.44 11.05
N SER A 413 12.45 3.04 9.87
CA SER A 413 11.67 2.58 8.72
C SER A 413 12.52 2.53 7.46
N ALA A 414 12.11 1.75 6.46
CA ALA A 414 12.70 1.78 5.13
C ALA A 414 11.64 1.69 4.04
N SER A 415 11.84 2.44 2.96
CA SER A 415 11.10 2.22 1.71
C SER A 415 11.98 1.44 0.74
N PHE A 416 11.33 0.67 -0.12
CA PHE A 416 11.97 -0.24 -1.07
C PHE A 416 11.49 0.14 -2.47
N ASN A 417 12.38 0.69 -3.30
CA ASN A 417 12.06 1.26 -4.61
C ASN A 417 10.88 2.25 -4.60
N ARG A 418 10.57 2.87 -3.45
CA ARG A 418 9.34 3.67 -3.27
C ARG A 418 8.07 2.96 -3.75
N MET A 419 8.03 1.64 -3.61
CA MET A 419 6.85 0.82 -3.88
C MET A 419 5.97 0.75 -2.63
N TYR A 420 4.69 1.07 -2.76
CA TYR A 420 3.74 0.95 -1.66
C TYR A 420 3.47 -0.52 -1.33
N ILE A 421 3.61 -0.86 -0.04
CA ILE A 421 3.34 -2.21 0.48
C ILE A 421 1.91 -2.23 1.03
N ASP A 422 0.99 -2.89 0.32
CA ASP A 422 -0.43 -3.03 0.70
C ASP A 422 -0.69 -4.28 1.57
N ASP A 423 0.26 -4.64 2.43
CA ASP A 423 0.08 -5.67 3.46
C ASP A 423 0.04 -4.99 4.82
N GLN A 424 -1.13 -4.94 5.46
CA GLN A 424 -1.30 -4.29 6.77
C GLN A 424 -0.45 -4.91 7.89
N ASN A 425 0.00 -6.16 7.75
CA ASN A 425 0.89 -6.78 8.74
C ASN A 425 2.31 -6.23 8.65
N LEU A 426 2.76 -5.87 7.44
CA LEU A 426 4.06 -5.25 7.18
C LEU A 426 4.00 -3.73 7.27
N ASN A 427 2.90 -3.15 6.83
CA ASN A 427 2.68 -1.72 6.67
C ASN A 427 1.45 -1.23 7.44
N SER A 428 1.44 -1.48 8.74
CA SER A 428 0.32 -1.08 9.61
C SER A 428 0.04 0.43 9.66
N TYR A 429 1.00 1.26 9.23
CA TYR A 429 0.88 2.71 9.18
C TYR A 429 0.35 3.25 7.85
N GLY A 430 0.29 2.41 6.80
CA GLY A 430 -0.13 2.84 5.46
C GLY A 430 0.79 3.91 4.86
N THR A 431 2.08 3.88 5.21
CA THR A 431 3.10 4.82 4.71
C THR A 431 3.94 4.16 3.61
N LEU A 432 4.81 4.92 2.94
CA LEU A 432 5.63 4.40 1.85
C LEU A 432 6.74 3.49 2.39
N ALA A 433 7.27 3.89 3.54
CA ALA A 433 8.23 3.12 4.30
C ALA A 433 7.55 2.26 5.35
N VAL A 434 8.12 1.08 5.58
CA VAL A 434 7.69 0.12 6.59
C VAL A 434 8.69 0.02 7.73
N SER A 435 8.22 -0.37 8.91
CA SER A 435 9.08 -0.53 10.09
C SER A 435 10.07 -1.68 9.87
N ILE A 436 11.34 -1.43 10.20
CA ILE A 436 12.42 -2.43 10.08
C ILE A 436 13.08 -2.76 11.43
N GLY A 437 12.50 -2.31 12.56
CA GLY A 437 13.03 -2.56 13.90
C GLY A 437 12.73 -3.97 14.42
N TYR A 438 13.57 -4.96 14.05
CA TYR A 438 13.47 -6.35 14.51
C TYR A 438 14.59 -6.68 15.51
N TYR A 439 14.30 -7.45 16.58
CA TYR A 439 15.36 -7.87 17.49
C TYR A 439 16.48 -8.61 16.73
N PRO A 440 17.76 -8.44 17.13
CA PRO A 440 18.91 -8.92 16.35
C PRO A 440 18.86 -10.41 15.96
N GLU A 441 18.30 -11.28 16.81
CA GLU A 441 18.15 -12.71 16.53
C GLU A 441 17.19 -13.02 15.36
N TYR A 442 16.32 -12.08 14.98
CA TYR A 442 15.38 -12.19 13.86
C TYR A 442 15.81 -11.39 12.63
N ALA A 443 16.94 -10.67 12.69
CA ALA A 443 17.39 -9.80 11.61
C ALA A 443 17.50 -10.53 10.26
N GLN A 444 18.04 -11.75 10.27
CA GLN A 444 18.18 -12.56 9.05
C GLN A 444 16.85 -13.03 8.47
N GLN A 445 15.85 -13.27 9.31
CA GLN A 445 14.52 -13.68 8.85
C GLN A 445 13.75 -12.48 8.27
N ALA A 446 13.88 -11.31 8.90
CA ALA A 446 13.34 -10.06 8.37
C ALA A 446 14.04 -9.68 7.04
N ALA A 447 15.35 -9.85 6.94
CA ALA A 447 16.09 -9.64 5.70
C ALA A 447 15.58 -10.54 4.57
N GLN A 448 15.39 -11.85 4.82
CA GLN A 448 14.81 -12.75 3.81
C GLN A 448 13.38 -12.33 3.41
N GLN A 449 12.58 -11.85 4.36
CA GLN A 449 11.23 -11.34 4.06
C GLN A 449 11.26 -10.13 3.12
N PHE A 450 12.19 -9.19 3.33
CA PHE A 450 12.35 -8.04 2.44
C PHE A 450 13.00 -8.40 1.10
N ASP A 451 13.88 -9.40 1.07
CA ASP A 451 14.45 -9.94 -0.18
C ASP A 451 13.38 -10.59 -1.07
N ASP A 452 12.54 -11.46 -0.49
CA ASP A 452 11.42 -12.08 -1.20
C ASP A 452 10.44 -11.01 -1.73
N MET A 453 10.20 -9.96 -0.95
CA MET A 453 9.35 -8.82 -1.35
C MET A 453 9.97 -8.01 -2.51
N LEU A 454 11.28 -7.78 -2.50
CA LEU A 454 11.97 -7.09 -3.59
C LEU A 454 11.90 -7.90 -4.90
N ASP A 455 12.01 -9.24 -4.84
CA ASP A 455 11.79 -10.11 -6.00
C ASP A 455 10.38 -9.95 -6.58
N GLU A 456 9.36 -9.81 -5.73
CA GLU A 456 7.99 -9.55 -6.16
C GLU A 456 7.84 -8.17 -6.81
N PHE A 457 8.46 -7.14 -6.23
CA PHE A 457 8.47 -5.78 -6.79
C PHE A 457 9.19 -5.70 -8.13
N ASP A 458 10.33 -6.37 -8.28
CA ASP A 458 11.07 -6.42 -9.53
C ASP A 458 10.29 -7.12 -10.65
N ALA A 459 9.52 -8.15 -10.30
CA ALA A 459 8.64 -8.84 -11.24
C ALA A 459 7.40 -8.00 -11.59
N GLU A 460 6.81 -7.29 -10.61
CA GLU A 460 5.62 -6.46 -10.81
C GLU A 460 5.94 -5.16 -11.57
N MET A 461 7.10 -4.57 -11.34
CA MET A 461 7.52 -3.28 -11.89
C MET A 461 8.91 -3.39 -12.56
N PRO A 462 8.97 -3.83 -13.82
CA PRO A 462 10.23 -3.94 -14.55
C PRO A 462 10.93 -2.58 -14.74
N SER A 463 12.25 -2.61 -14.87
CA SER A 463 13.01 -1.44 -15.28
C SER A 463 12.84 -1.16 -16.78
N PHE A 464 12.73 0.11 -17.15
CA PHE A 464 12.50 0.54 -18.53
C PHE A 464 13.59 1.48 -19.03
N ALA A 465 14.47 1.94 -18.15
CA ALA A 465 15.71 2.60 -18.51
C ALA A 465 16.86 2.15 -17.59
N SER A 466 18.08 2.23 -18.11
CA SER A 466 19.30 2.05 -17.34
C SER A 466 19.73 3.36 -16.68
N VAL A 467 20.52 3.26 -15.61
CA VAL A 467 21.18 4.37 -14.93
C VAL A 467 22.68 4.12 -14.90
N ASP A 468 23.45 4.96 -15.57
CA ASP A 468 24.90 5.00 -15.54
C ASP A 468 25.38 6.26 -14.83
N ILE A 469 26.41 6.11 -13.99
CA ILE A 469 27.01 7.19 -13.21
C ILE A 469 28.50 7.27 -13.54
N ALA A 470 28.96 8.45 -13.93
CA ALA A 470 30.37 8.77 -14.07
C ALA A 470 30.70 9.96 -13.16
N THR A 471 31.75 9.81 -12.36
CA THR A 471 32.18 10.85 -11.43
C THR A 471 33.59 11.34 -11.77
N LYS A 472 33.85 12.63 -11.55
CA LYS A 472 35.18 13.23 -11.67
C LYS A 472 35.39 14.23 -10.55
N LEU A 473 36.34 13.94 -9.67
CA LEU A 473 36.74 14.81 -8.57
C LEU A 473 37.97 15.64 -8.97
N ASP A 474 37.89 16.96 -8.83
CA ASP A 474 39.00 17.91 -9.03
C ASP A 474 39.10 18.83 -7.81
N GLY A 475 40.04 18.52 -6.91
CA GLY A 475 40.05 19.10 -5.57
C GLY A 475 38.78 18.71 -4.80
N ASN A 476 38.03 19.70 -4.33
CA ASN A 476 36.71 19.48 -3.69
C ASN A 476 35.53 19.59 -4.67
N ASN A 477 35.78 19.84 -5.96
CA ASN A 477 34.69 19.95 -6.93
C ASN A 477 34.43 18.59 -7.56
N LEU A 478 33.26 18.04 -7.30
CA LEU A 478 32.78 16.79 -7.85
C LEU A 478 31.85 17.07 -9.03
N ASN A 479 32.23 16.62 -10.22
CA ASN A 479 31.33 16.52 -11.36
C ASN A 479 30.69 15.12 -11.38
N ILE A 480 29.37 15.09 -11.54
CA ILE A 480 28.58 13.86 -11.62
C ILE A 480 27.81 13.90 -12.92
N LYS A 481 27.99 12.89 -13.75
CA LYS A 481 27.20 12.67 -14.95
C LYS A 481 26.34 11.43 -14.75
N VAL A 482 25.03 11.61 -14.86
CA VAL A 482 24.05 10.52 -14.89
C VAL A 482 23.53 10.38 -16.31
N SER A 483 23.56 9.19 -16.88
CA SER A 483 23.09 8.92 -18.25
C SER A 483 22.46 7.54 -18.36
N GLY A 484 21.76 7.25 -19.45
CA GLY A 484 21.24 5.91 -19.67
C GLY A 484 20.51 5.75 -21.00
N ASP A 485 20.16 4.50 -21.28
CA ASP A 485 19.31 4.08 -22.38
C ASP A 485 17.93 3.69 -21.85
N ALA A 486 16.87 4.10 -22.54
CA ALA A 486 15.49 3.78 -22.26
C ALA A 486 14.89 2.94 -23.40
N VAL A 487 13.85 2.15 -23.09
CA VAL A 487 13.02 1.53 -24.13
C VAL A 487 12.22 2.60 -24.88
N ASP A 488 11.86 2.33 -26.15
CA ASP A 488 11.17 3.30 -27.03
C ASP A 488 9.91 3.91 -26.38
N ASP A 489 9.15 3.10 -25.63
CA ASP A 489 7.88 3.48 -25.01
C ASP A 489 8.01 3.84 -23.52
N PHE A 490 9.21 4.13 -23.01
CA PHE A 490 9.46 4.46 -21.60
C PHE A 490 8.44 5.45 -21.03
N LYS A 491 8.16 6.52 -21.77
CA LYS A 491 7.23 7.60 -21.39
C LYS A 491 5.79 7.13 -21.21
N GLN A 492 5.39 6.04 -21.87
CA GLN A 492 4.05 5.45 -21.71
C GLN A 492 3.91 4.61 -20.43
N TYR A 493 5.02 4.14 -19.88
CA TYR A 493 5.04 3.31 -18.68
C TYR A 493 5.39 4.11 -17.42
N VAL A 494 6.41 4.95 -17.50
CA VAL A 494 6.97 5.72 -16.38
C VAL A 494 6.47 7.16 -16.38
N GLY A 495 6.05 7.69 -17.53
CA GLY A 495 5.59 9.07 -17.67
C GLY A 495 6.62 9.99 -18.32
N ASP A 496 6.12 11.00 -19.06
CA ASP A 496 6.93 12.07 -19.62
C ASP A 496 7.52 13.01 -18.54
N ASP A 497 6.93 12.97 -17.35
CA ASP A 497 7.31 13.72 -16.16
C ASP A 497 8.26 12.94 -15.23
N ALA A 498 8.78 11.80 -15.68
CA ALA A 498 9.79 11.05 -14.95
C ALA A 498 11.02 11.90 -14.64
N VAL A 499 11.60 11.67 -13.46
CA VAL A 499 12.69 12.47 -12.89
C VAL A 499 13.93 11.61 -12.65
N VAL A 500 15.08 12.27 -12.59
CA VAL A 500 16.33 11.72 -12.09
C VAL A 500 16.61 12.32 -10.72
N THR A 501 17.05 11.51 -9.76
CA THR A 501 17.47 11.95 -8.42
C THR A 501 18.88 11.47 -8.15
N VAL A 502 19.68 12.30 -7.49
CA VAL A 502 21.10 12.01 -7.20
C VAL A 502 21.40 12.33 -5.74
N TYR A 503 21.92 11.34 -5.02
CA TYR A 503 22.33 11.46 -3.62
C TYR A 503 23.84 11.30 -3.48
N LEU A 504 24.42 12.03 -2.53
CA LEU A 504 25.77 11.78 -2.01
C LEU A 504 25.69 11.10 -0.66
N LEU A 505 26.41 9.99 -0.51
CA LEU A 505 26.50 9.23 0.73
C LEU A 505 27.92 9.26 1.28
N GLU A 506 28.09 9.05 2.58
CA GLU A 506 29.39 8.81 3.22
C GLU A 506 29.33 7.66 4.24
N ASP A 507 30.34 6.79 4.15
CA ASP A 507 30.53 5.66 5.07
C ASP A 507 31.51 5.99 6.22
N GLY A 508 31.39 5.26 7.33
CA GLY A 508 32.37 5.26 8.41
C GLY A 508 32.27 6.45 9.37
N LEU A 509 31.14 7.16 9.42
CA LEU A 509 30.95 8.32 10.29
C LEU A 509 30.74 7.89 11.75
N VAL A 510 31.63 8.32 12.65
CA VAL A 510 31.56 7.93 14.06
C VAL A 510 30.79 8.97 14.87
N ALA A 511 29.71 8.54 15.53
CA ALA A 511 28.90 9.39 16.42
C ALA A 511 28.16 8.58 17.51
N PRO A 512 27.63 9.24 18.56
CA PRO A 512 26.77 8.58 19.52
C PRO A 512 25.41 8.20 18.93
N GLN A 513 25.00 6.95 19.17
CA GLN A 513 23.68 6.43 18.81
C GLN A 513 22.94 5.96 20.08
N THR A 514 21.76 6.52 20.33
CA THR A 514 20.87 6.05 21.40
C THR A 514 20.51 4.59 21.14
N GLY A 515 20.56 3.75 22.19
CA GLY A 515 20.28 2.32 22.08
C GLY A 515 21.47 1.48 21.61
N ALA A 516 22.60 2.10 21.25
CA ALA A 516 23.85 1.42 20.94
C ALA A 516 25.02 2.02 21.74
N SER A 517 26.00 2.62 21.06
CA SER A 517 27.25 3.10 21.69
C SER A 517 27.51 4.57 21.37
N ASN A 518 28.42 5.20 22.15
CA ASN A 518 28.88 6.57 21.90
C ASN A 518 29.79 6.70 20.67
N ASN A 519 30.34 5.58 20.19
CA ASN A 519 31.23 5.51 19.03
C ASN A 519 30.62 4.58 17.98
N TYR A 520 29.32 4.73 17.73
CA TYR A 520 28.63 3.95 16.71
C TYR A 520 29.09 4.41 15.32
N VAL A 521 29.28 3.46 14.41
CA VAL A 521 29.68 3.73 13.03
C VAL A 521 28.41 3.83 12.21
N HIS A 522 28.23 4.96 11.54
CA HIS A 522 27.14 5.20 10.62
C HIS A 522 27.68 5.09 9.20
N ASP A 523 27.11 4.17 8.43
CA ASP A 523 27.41 3.94 7.02
C ASP A 523 26.25 4.42 6.15
N HIS A 524 26.53 4.63 4.87
CA HIS A 524 25.55 5.03 3.86
C HIS A 524 24.79 6.32 4.18
N VAL A 525 25.38 7.21 4.99
CA VAL A 525 24.72 8.42 5.49
C VAL A 525 24.52 9.41 4.35
N LEU A 526 23.28 9.81 4.10
CA LEU A 526 22.96 10.88 3.16
C LEU A 526 23.65 12.17 3.60
N ARG A 527 24.54 12.70 2.75
CA ARG A 527 25.23 13.97 2.96
C ARG A 527 24.65 15.12 2.14
N ASP A 528 24.06 14.81 0.99
CA ASP A 528 23.50 15.80 0.07
C ASP A 528 22.50 15.19 -0.91
N VAL A 529 21.52 15.99 -1.33
CA VAL A 529 20.67 15.71 -2.50
C VAL A 529 21.08 16.68 -3.60
N VAL A 530 21.76 16.15 -4.61
CA VAL A 530 22.47 16.94 -5.62
C VAL A 530 21.52 17.57 -6.65
N THR A 531 20.32 17.02 -6.79
CA THR A 531 19.28 17.57 -7.66
C THR A 531 18.66 18.80 -7.05
N ASP A 532 18.32 19.79 -7.88
CA ASP A 532 17.73 21.07 -7.41
C ASP A 532 16.40 20.84 -6.68
N ASN A 533 15.65 19.83 -7.09
CA ASN A 533 14.48 19.33 -6.38
C ASN A 533 14.86 18.08 -5.56
N VAL A 534 14.50 18.07 -4.28
CA VAL A 534 14.70 16.93 -3.36
C VAL A 534 14.14 15.61 -3.89
N PHE A 535 13.05 15.67 -4.67
CA PHE A 535 12.44 14.48 -5.27
C PHE A 535 12.82 14.24 -6.73
N GLY A 536 13.85 14.94 -7.23
CA GLY A 536 14.41 14.74 -8.55
C GLY A 536 14.12 15.85 -9.55
N ASP A 537 15.05 15.97 -10.50
CA ASP A 537 15.00 16.93 -11.60
C ASP A 537 14.49 16.28 -12.89
N PRO A 538 13.92 17.06 -13.83
CA PRO A 538 13.52 16.55 -15.12
C PRO A 538 14.66 15.83 -15.86
N ILE A 539 14.34 14.69 -16.47
CA ILE A 539 15.29 13.95 -17.31
C ILE A 539 15.64 14.77 -18.56
N ASN A 540 16.93 14.99 -18.80
CA ASN A 540 17.42 15.66 -20.01
C ASN A 540 17.68 14.65 -21.14
N TRP A 541 16.64 14.42 -21.95
CA TRP A 541 16.69 13.53 -23.11
C TRP A 541 17.63 14.08 -24.21
N THR A 542 18.62 13.28 -24.60
CA THR A 542 19.57 13.59 -25.68
C THR A 542 19.14 12.98 -27.03
N SER A 543 18.24 11.99 -26.99
CA SER A 543 17.53 11.44 -28.14
C SER A 543 16.17 10.87 -27.70
N ALA A 544 15.50 10.11 -28.57
CA ALA A 544 14.25 9.43 -28.22
C ALA A 544 14.40 8.40 -27.09
N THR A 545 15.59 7.79 -26.97
CA THR A 545 15.85 6.67 -26.04
C THR A 545 17.10 6.87 -25.19
N THR A 546 17.75 8.02 -25.25
CA THR A 546 18.98 8.27 -24.48
C THR A 546 18.83 9.57 -23.70
N TYR A 547 19.40 9.61 -22.49
CA TYR A 547 19.36 10.80 -21.63
C TYR A 547 20.70 11.04 -20.93
N GLN A 548 20.90 12.28 -20.49
CA GLN A 548 22.09 12.69 -19.74
C GLN A 548 21.79 13.95 -18.91
N ASN A 549 21.97 13.84 -17.60
CA ASN A 549 21.98 14.96 -16.66
C ASN A 549 23.41 15.13 -16.09
N GLU A 550 23.85 16.37 -15.91
CA GLU A 550 25.16 16.69 -15.33
C GLU A 550 24.99 17.62 -14.14
N PHE A 551 25.69 17.30 -13.06
CA PHE A 551 25.67 18.01 -11.80
C PHE A 551 27.09 18.35 -11.37
N ASN A 552 27.23 19.46 -10.66
CA ASN A 552 28.50 19.88 -10.08
C ASN A 552 28.28 20.27 -8.62
N VAL A 553 29.00 19.62 -7.72
CA VAL A 553 28.89 19.83 -6.27
C VAL A 553 30.25 20.18 -5.72
N THR A 554 30.31 21.13 -4.80
CA THR A 554 31.51 21.38 -4.01
C THR A 554 31.38 20.61 -2.70
N LEU A 555 32.23 19.60 -2.51
CA LEU A 555 32.26 18.80 -1.29
C LEU A 555 32.73 19.66 -0.11
N ASP A 556 32.03 19.52 1.01
CA ASP A 556 32.49 20.08 2.28
C ASP A 556 33.86 19.48 2.64
N SER A 557 34.77 20.33 3.09
CA SER A 557 36.11 19.94 3.51
C SER A 557 36.14 18.96 4.70
N GLU A 558 35.06 18.86 5.47
CA GLU A 558 34.94 17.89 6.57
C GLU A 558 34.56 16.48 6.10
N TRP A 559 34.14 16.30 4.84
CA TRP A 559 33.73 15.01 4.29
C TRP A 559 34.94 14.24 3.77
N ASN A 560 34.96 12.93 3.99
CA ASN A 560 36.01 12.07 3.48
C ASN A 560 35.62 11.48 2.13
N SER A 561 36.12 12.09 1.04
CA SER A 561 35.81 11.66 -0.33
C SER A 561 36.14 10.18 -0.63
N ASP A 562 37.10 9.57 0.07
CA ASP A 562 37.45 8.15 -0.10
C ASP A 562 36.36 7.20 0.40
N ASN A 563 35.51 7.69 1.30
CA ASN A 563 34.37 6.97 1.88
C ASN A 563 33.03 7.38 1.23
N MET A 564 33.05 8.25 0.22
CA MET A 564 31.83 8.76 -0.38
C MET A 564 31.37 7.93 -1.58
N GLN A 565 30.05 7.94 -1.78
CA GLN A 565 29.37 7.27 -2.89
C GLN A 565 28.33 8.20 -3.52
N VAL A 566 28.06 7.99 -4.81
CA VAL A 566 26.95 8.60 -5.54
C VAL A 566 25.91 7.52 -5.78
N VAL A 567 24.68 7.76 -5.35
CA VAL A 567 23.50 6.98 -5.76
C VAL A 567 22.72 7.83 -6.74
N ALA A 568 22.34 7.26 -7.88
CA ALA A 568 21.43 7.90 -8.82
C ALA A 568 20.31 6.94 -9.19
N PHE A 569 19.11 7.48 -9.35
CA PHE A 569 17.94 6.71 -9.73
C PHE A 569 16.98 7.53 -10.58
N ILE A 570 16.12 6.82 -11.30
CA ILE A 570 15.04 7.40 -12.11
C ILE A 570 13.70 6.85 -11.64
N GLY A 571 12.66 7.66 -11.65
CA GLY A 571 11.35 7.24 -11.15
C GLY A 571 10.22 8.21 -11.45
N ARG A 572 9.04 7.88 -10.91
CA ARG A 572 7.89 8.78 -10.91
C ARG A 572 8.18 10.02 -10.04
N PRO A 573 7.72 11.21 -10.44
CA PRO A 573 7.91 12.41 -9.64
C PRO A 573 7.06 12.37 -8.36
N VAL A 574 7.59 12.94 -7.27
CA VAL A 574 6.80 13.26 -6.09
C VAL A 574 6.30 14.70 -6.20
N ILE A 575 4.99 14.88 -6.26
CA ILE A 575 4.31 16.17 -6.31
C ILE A 575 3.25 16.26 -5.22
N LYS A 576 2.72 17.45 -4.95
CA LYS A 576 1.77 17.72 -3.86
C LYS A 576 0.55 16.79 -3.81
N ASN A 577 0.11 16.29 -4.96
CA ASN A 577 -1.05 15.41 -5.08
C ASN A 577 -0.68 13.97 -5.49
N SER A 578 0.60 13.58 -5.37
CA SER A 578 1.01 12.20 -5.63
C SER A 578 0.28 11.25 -4.69
N THR A 579 -0.20 10.14 -5.24
CA THR A 579 -0.64 9.02 -4.45
C THR A 579 0.57 8.15 -4.09
N ILE A 580 0.55 7.53 -2.93
CA ILE A 580 1.69 6.76 -2.40
C ILE A 580 2.04 5.54 -3.25
N ASP A 581 1.11 5.09 -4.08
CA ASP A 581 1.24 3.95 -5.00
C ASP A 581 1.73 4.34 -6.40
N ASP A 582 2.00 5.63 -6.67
CA ASP A 582 2.48 6.16 -7.94
C ASP A 582 3.76 7.03 -7.80
N VAL A 583 4.66 6.67 -6.89
CA VAL A 583 5.94 7.37 -6.64
C VAL A 583 7.17 6.46 -6.73
N TRP A 584 7.01 5.33 -7.41
CA TRP A 584 7.96 4.24 -7.48
C TRP A 584 9.21 4.58 -8.33
N VAL A 585 10.29 3.85 -8.06
CA VAL A 585 11.61 3.98 -8.69
C VAL A 585 11.78 2.92 -9.79
N ASN A 586 12.06 3.36 -11.01
CA ASN A 586 12.20 2.49 -12.17
C ASN A 586 13.53 1.74 -12.19
N ASN A 587 14.64 2.41 -11.85
CA ASN A 587 15.95 1.79 -11.76
C ASN A 587 16.91 2.68 -10.95
N THR A 588 17.94 2.05 -10.37
CA THR A 588 18.92 2.68 -9.49
C THR A 588 20.31 2.17 -9.79
N ASN A 589 21.32 2.99 -9.55
CA ASN A 589 22.71 2.56 -9.55
C ASN A 589 23.52 3.35 -8.51
N MET A 590 24.70 2.83 -8.17
CA MET A 590 25.58 3.39 -7.14
C MET A 590 27.05 3.22 -7.50
N VAL A 591 27.87 4.25 -7.28
CA VAL A 591 29.32 4.21 -7.49
C VAL A 591 30.07 4.95 -6.40
N LYS A 592 31.31 4.52 -6.12
CA LYS A 592 32.26 5.33 -5.34
C LYS A 592 32.71 6.56 -6.12
N LEU A 593 33.09 7.62 -5.43
CA LEU A 593 33.74 8.77 -6.07
C LEU A 593 35.01 8.35 -6.82
N GLY A 594 35.22 8.92 -8.00
CA GLY A 594 36.31 8.56 -8.91
C GLY A 594 36.08 7.25 -9.70
N ALA A 595 34.98 6.53 -9.43
CA ALA A 595 34.57 5.40 -10.25
C ALA A 595 33.52 5.81 -11.31
N SER A 596 33.32 4.91 -12.26
CA SER A 596 32.28 5.00 -13.28
C SER A 596 31.62 3.64 -13.47
N THR A 597 30.30 3.60 -13.65
CA THR A 597 29.65 2.40 -14.17
C THR A 597 29.87 2.35 -15.68
N GLY A 598 30.71 1.42 -16.12
CA GLY A 598 30.78 1.04 -17.53
C GLY A 598 29.94 -0.20 -17.74
N ILE A 599 28.69 -0.05 -18.19
CA ILE A 599 27.98 -1.17 -18.80
C ILE A 599 28.35 -1.21 -20.28
N ASP A 600 28.96 -2.31 -20.72
CA ASP A 600 29.03 -2.71 -22.13
C ASP A 600 27.59 -2.95 -22.61
N GLY A 601 26.90 -1.89 -23.08
CA GLY A 601 25.57 -1.92 -23.71
C GLY A 601 24.54 -2.86 -23.08
N ALA A 602 23.65 -2.32 -22.24
CA ALA A 602 22.54 -3.07 -21.64
C ALA A 602 21.91 -4.02 -22.67
N THR A 603 21.93 -5.32 -22.36
CA THR A 603 21.41 -6.31 -23.30
C THR A 603 19.89 -6.20 -23.28
N ILE A 604 19.32 -5.40 -24.19
CA ILE A 604 17.88 -5.42 -24.48
C ILE A 604 17.52 -6.88 -24.78
N SER A 605 16.66 -7.46 -23.94
CA SER A 605 16.29 -8.87 -23.95
C SER A 605 15.31 -9.18 -25.09
N SER A 606 15.74 -8.99 -26.33
CA SER A 606 15.09 -9.54 -27.52
C SER A 606 15.99 -9.47 -28.74
N ASP A 607 16.77 -10.52 -29.02
CA ASP A 607 17.12 -10.87 -30.42
C ASP A 607 17.82 -12.23 -30.52
N ALA A 608 17.06 -13.29 -30.79
CA ALA A 608 17.60 -14.64 -31.04
C ALA A 608 18.29 -14.80 -32.42
N ASN A 609 18.38 -13.74 -33.22
CA ASN A 609 18.78 -13.80 -34.64
C ASN A 609 20.06 -13.03 -35.03
N ALA A 610 20.80 -12.45 -34.07
CA ALA A 610 22.02 -11.70 -34.38
C ALA A 610 23.19 -12.64 -34.73
N THR A 611 23.90 -12.37 -35.83
CA THR A 611 25.05 -13.17 -36.30
C THR A 611 26.36 -12.40 -36.18
N GLU A 612 27.47 -13.06 -35.87
CA GLU A 612 28.81 -12.45 -35.86
C GLU A 612 29.23 -11.98 -37.25
N VAL A 613 29.58 -10.69 -37.38
CA VAL A 613 30.08 -10.09 -38.65
C VAL A 613 31.57 -9.77 -38.62
N ALA A 614 32.16 -9.60 -37.44
CA ALA A 614 33.59 -9.42 -37.28
C ALA A 614 34.03 -9.72 -35.84
N ARG A 615 35.31 -10.05 -35.66
CA ARG A 615 35.90 -10.26 -34.34
C ARG A 615 37.29 -9.63 -34.27
N TYR A 616 37.64 -9.11 -33.10
CA TYR A 616 38.90 -8.43 -32.83
C TYR A 616 39.51 -8.89 -31.51
N THR A 617 40.82 -8.77 -31.37
CA THR A 617 41.51 -8.78 -30.08
C THR A 617 41.35 -7.43 -29.36
N VAL A 618 41.66 -7.37 -28.07
CA VAL A 618 41.55 -6.15 -27.25
C VAL A 618 42.43 -4.98 -27.72
N ASP A 619 43.50 -5.26 -28.46
CA ASP A 619 44.36 -4.26 -29.09
C ASP A 619 43.89 -3.86 -30.51
N GLY A 620 42.68 -4.27 -30.92
CA GLY A 620 42.02 -3.84 -32.14
C GLY A 620 42.40 -4.62 -33.41
N ARG A 621 43.13 -5.75 -33.31
CA ARG A 621 43.46 -6.56 -34.49
C ARG A 621 42.30 -7.47 -34.86
N LYS A 622 41.87 -7.42 -36.13
CA LYS A 622 40.80 -8.31 -36.65
C LYS A 622 41.28 -9.77 -36.66
N ILE A 623 40.47 -10.67 -36.15
CA ILE A 623 40.70 -12.12 -36.09
C ILE A 623 39.53 -12.89 -36.71
N ASN A 624 39.82 -14.02 -37.35
CA ASN A 624 38.81 -14.84 -38.05
C ASN A 624 38.35 -16.06 -37.25
N LYS A 625 38.93 -16.29 -36.06
CA LYS A 625 38.59 -17.37 -35.13
C LYS A 625 38.77 -16.89 -33.68
N PRO A 626 38.06 -17.47 -32.70
CA PRO A 626 38.28 -17.16 -31.29
C PRO A 626 39.73 -17.43 -30.88
N VAL A 627 40.34 -16.49 -30.15
CA VAL A 627 41.69 -16.64 -29.58
C VAL A 627 41.61 -16.62 -28.06
N LYS A 628 42.50 -17.34 -27.37
CA LYS A 628 42.52 -17.35 -25.90
C LYS A 628 42.64 -15.93 -25.33
N GLY A 629 41.77 -15.59 -24.38
CA GLY A 629 41.64 -14.25 -23.81
C GLY A 629 40.39 -13.51 -24.28
N ILE A 630 40.40 -12.17 -24.14
CA ILE A 630 39.25 -11.32 -24.47
C ILE A 630 39.19 -11.08 -25.99
N ASN A 631 38.01 -11.32 -26.56
CA ASN A 631 37.67 -11.09 -27.96
C ASN A 631 36.53 -10.07 -28.02
N LEU A 632 36.62 -9.07 -28.90
CA LEU A 632 35.54 -8.13 -29.19
C LEU A 632 34.80 -8.62 -30.45
N VAL A 633 33.51 -8.97 -30.34
CA VAL A 633 32.70 -9.57 -31.40
C VAL A 633 31.65 -8.58 -31.87
N LYS A 634 31.74 -8.13 -33.11
CA LYS A 634 30.73 -7.28 -33.73
C LYS A 634 29.62 -8.15 -34.32
N MET A 635 28.38 -7.83 -33.99
CA MET A 635 27.16 -8.52 -34.42
C MET A 635 26.47 -7.77 -35.57
N SER A 636 25.65 -8.48 -36.36
CA SER A 636 24.92 -7.93 -37.52
C SER A 636 23.92 -6.83 -37.15
N ASN A 637 23.42 -6.81 -35.92
CA ASN A 637 22.53 -5.78 -35.38
C ASN A 637 23.28 -4.56 -34.81
N GLY A 638 24.58 -4.42 -35.10
CA GLY A 638 25.39 -3.28 -34.67
C GLY A 638 25.98 -3.41 -33.26
N LYS A 639 25.56 -4.40 -32.46
CA LYS A 639 26.13 -4.67 -31.12
C LYS A 639 27.60 -5.10 -31.20
N THR A 640 28.38 -4.79 -30.18
CA THR A 640 29.72 -5.34 -29.95
C THR A 640 29.74 -6.07 -28.61
N LEU A 641 30.07 -7.36 -28.62
CA LEU A 641 30.10 -8.22 -27.44
C LEU A 641 31.54 -8.49 -27.00
N LYS A 642 31.79 -8.52 -25.70
CA LYS A 642 33.06 -8.96 -25.12
C LYS A 642 32.98 -10.45 -24.76
N VAL A 643 33.73 -11.29 -25.47
CA VAL A 643 33.72 -12.76 -25.29
C VAL A 643 35.06 -13.22 -24.70
N ILE A 644 35.02 -13.89 -23.55
CA ILE A 644 36.20 -14.52 -22.94
C ILE A 644 36.32 -15.95 -23.45
N VAL A 645 37.41 -16.24 -24.16
CA VAL A 645 37.73 -17.59 -24.67
C VAL A 645 38.78 -18.19 -23.73
N LYS A 646 38.39 -19.26 -23.01
CA LYS A 646 39.25 -19.93 -22.02
C LYS A 646 40.36 -20.76 -22.65
#